data_AF-A0A849SR06-F1
#
_entry.id   AF-A0A849SR06-F1
#
_cell.length_a   1.000
_cell.length_b   1.000
_cell.length_c   1.000
_cell.angle_alpha   90.00
_cell.angle_beta   90.00
_cell.angle_gamma   90.00
#
_symmetry.space_group_name_H-M   'P 1'
#
loop_
_entity.id
_entity.type
_entity.pdbx_description
1 polymer ?
#
loop_
_entity_poly.entity_id
_entity_poly.type
_entity_poly.pdbx_seq_one_letter_code
_entity_poly.pdbx_strand_id
1 'polypeptide(L)'
;MQQLTILICTHNRWQLLEQLLLSLNAAQRPQDWKVGILIAANACSDDTCPQLEAYQKHLSNNKLPLKWFIEPTAGKSYALNSAIKRAQGDLIALVDDDQRVATDFLVNLSKLADRNPDGSIFCGKLIPDWDGTEPAWMRQGPYTIYPLPVPYFEPAKRECAVFEGDLPPGGNLFVRRKVFDRVGGFSTELGPQGHNLGGGEDTAFVLKALSIGERILYSPDIVQFHYVDPARLKLGFLMRFAYQRTYAAVRLGSGTGKMPAYVWRKLATYATNAIFSFASHRRQFYLIRTAAALGEIKGLFKANASARRYHPQIGRNTPPTWMLPVLTVVFGGYALHSAHQIIAIGLPIAAYMAALCVTMLLIKSTLNFSRTGPQLKSEILRYYLPYSIYALFRLGIWSFILCFLMALAGIVFYFSLAAVFNFSINREIAAGFGLLGVVITTAVQFCRHLLHIPGSIEASSNYRMSRFYAFWTHLTPERIERVTLSLLFIFAIASIAGGGRLGLYGQMESALGLISAAALFLIPALFWRKASEPRPIRAERTEKKPNILMLGSDSLRSDRLGVDGNTKGLTPTLDALANRGFFLQQCYVPCARTAPSLASLLTGLWPHSHGIRDNFSTLDESNLGHASLPQVLDRHGYHTIAISDWCGADLGKFPFGFKDLDLPKDQWNIRYLIRQGPKDIRLFLSLFTHNEFGRRFLPELYYLAGVPMTSLLGKRTRSAISRAAQIDKPFFMNVFMSSTHAPFGSEYPYYAPQASKDYFGCSKFVMSGLNEPFEVIQRQKQVKEFFDFEQILNLYDGCVRNFDYEVGRILKHLDQCGLTENTIVVIYSDHGMEFFERKTWGQGNSVIVDDSSRIPLIIADPRASSHHTIKHTVRSIDLAPTLLDMVGLPIPKEMQGVSLKPSLNDESIDPGLVAYAETGIWVTRVPSLEENHITYPDLPDLLEIPDKQDGTMTIKTEYRALIAGAKDRMVRTDRWKLVYQPMHDSIVYSLFDLNDDPACLNDVATHHPEIMLNMRALLEQRLAEDPLLQRENAHDRH
;
A
#
# COMPACT_ATOMS: atom_id res chain seq x y z
N MET A 1 -9.25 14.15 49.81
CA MET A 1 -9.59 15.33 48.97
C MET A 1 -8.57 15.39 47.86
N GLN A 2 -8.99 15.25 46.59
CA GLN A 2 -8.07 15.23 45.45
C GLN A 2 -7.45 16.61 45.25
N GLN A 3 -6.26 16.68 44.64
CA GLN A 3 -5.54 17.93 44.44
C GLN A 3 -5.28 18.20 42.95
N LEU A 4 -5.72 19.37 42.48
CA LEU A 4 -5.50 19.88 41.12
C LEU A 4 -4.43 20.99 41.18
N THR A 5 -3.37 20.83 40.39
CA THR A 5 -2.38 21.90 40.16
C THR A 5 -2.56 22.49 38.76
N ILE A 6 -2.85 23.79 38.68
CA ILE A 6 -2.83 24.54 37.43
C ILE A 6 -1.42 25.04 37.20
N LEU A 7 -0.77 24.53 36.17
CA LEU A 7 0.63 24.81 35.85
C LEU A 7 0.69 25.77 34.67
N ILE A 8 1.28 26.93 34.91
CA ILE A 8 1.41 28.00 33.92
C ILE A 8 2.89 28.30 33.72
N CYS A 9 3.34 28.36 32.47
CA CYS A 9 4.68 28.83 32.11
C CYS A 9 4.54 30.16 31.39
N THR A 10 5.32 31.16 31.81
CA THR A 10 5.26 32.51 31.23
C THR A 10 6.66 33.04 30.91
N HIS A 11 6.78 33.82 29.84
CA HIS A 11 8.02 34.52 29.46
C HIS A 11 7.67 35.92 28.94
N ASN A 12 7.96 36.94 29.74
CA ASN A 12 7.77 38.35 29.41
C ASN A 12 6.34 38.75 28.98
N ARG A 13 5.31 38.30 29.72
CA ARG A 13 3.89 38.42 29.34
C ARG A 13 2.95 38.69 30.52
N TRP A 14 3.38 39.53 31.47
CA TRP A 14 2.58 39.84 32.66
C TRP A 14 1.11 40.17 32.37
N GLN A 15 0.82 41.02 31.39
CA GLN A 15 -0.54 41.47 31.10
C GLN A 15 -1.51 40.33 30.72
N LEU A 16 -1.04 39.35 29.93
CA LEU A 16 -1.86 38.18 29.55
C LEU A 16 -1.98 37.21 30.72
N LEU A 17 -0.88 37.00 31.46
CA LEU A 17 -0.88 36.20 32.68
C LEU A 17 -1.86 36.73 33.72
N GLU A 18 -1.92 38.06 33.90
CA GLU A 18 -2.85 38.71 34.82
C GLU A 18 -4.32 38.42 34.43
N GLN A 19 -4.65 38.49 33.14
CA GLN A 19 -5.99 38.16 32.65
C GLN A 19 -6.34 36.69 32.88
N LEU A 20 -5.41 35.77 32.65
CA LEU A 20 -5.58 34.36 32.97
C LEU A 20 -5.88 34.18 34.46
N LEU A 21 -5.05 34.79 35.34
CA LEU A 21 -5.22 34.70 36.78
C LEU A 21 -6.56 35.27 37.24
N LEU A 22 -7.05 36.35 36.64
CA LEU A 22 -8.38 36.89 36.91
C LEU A 22 -9.48 35.88 36.53
N SER A 23 -9.39 35.26 35.34
CA SER A 23 -10.38 34.25 34.91
C SER A 23 -10.38 32.99 35.78
N LEU A 24 -9.21 32.50 36.20
CA LEU A 24 -9.07 31.35 37.09
C LEU A 24 -9.66 31.61 38.48
N ASN A 25 -9.47 32.82 39.01
CA ASN A 25 -10.02 33.21 40.30
C ASN A 25 -11.55 33.47 40.25
N ALA A 26 -12.08 33.84 39.08
CA ALA A 26 -13.51 34.00 38.86
C ALA A 26 -14.25 32.66 38.60
N ALA A 27 -13.52 31.60 38.25
CA ALA A 27 -14.09 30.29 38.00
C ALA A 27 -14.67 29.64 39.29
N GLN A 28 -15.75 28.91 39.13
CA GLN A 28 -16.41 28.17 40.21
C GLN A 28 -15.49 27.10 40.78
N ARG A 29 -15.45 27.02 42.12
CA ARG A 29 -14.58 26.08 42.83
C ARG A 29 -15.28 24.73 42.99
N PRO A 30 -14.63 23.60 42.64
CA PRO A 30 -15.13 22.28 42.97
C PRO A 30 -15.16 22.05 44.49
N GLN A 31 -16.21 21.39 45.01
CA GLN A 31 -16.38 21.19 46.47
C GLN A 31 -15.39 20.17 47.05
N ASP A 32 -15.03 19.12 46.30
CA ASP A 32 -14.23 17.98 46.78
C ASP A 32 -12.74 18.03 46.39
N TRP A 33 -12.30 19.16 45.82
CA TRP A 33 -10.96 19.31 45.26
C TRP A 33 -10.22 20.52 45.85
N LYS A 34 -8.94 20.32 46.16
CA LYS A 34 -8.02 21.43 46.47
C LYS A 34 -7.35 21.89 45.18
N VAL A 35 -7.61 23.12 44.78
CA VAL A 35 -7.05 23.72 43.55
C VAL A 35 -5.95 24.71 43.92
N GLY A 36 -4.79 24.64 43.26
CA GLY A 36 -3.71 25.60 43.42
C GLY A 36 -3.01 25.92 42.10
N ILE A 37 -2.38 27.09 42.04
CA ILE A 37 -1.68 27.60 40.85
C ILE A 37 -0.17 27.52 41.10
N LEU A 38 0.56 26.98 40.12
CA LEU A 38 2.02 26.96 40.07
C LEU A 38 2.51 27.65 38.80
N ILE A 39 3.23 28.76 38.96
CA ILE A 39 3.77 29.53 37.83
C ILE A 39 5.28 29.34 37.73
N ALA A 40 5.76 28.96 36.55
CA ALA A 40 7.18 29.00 36.19
C ALA A 40 7.46 30.26 35.35
N ALA A 41 8.11 31.25 35.97
CA ALA A 41 8.62 32.43 35.27
C ALA A 41 9.89 32.03 34.51
N ASN A 42 9.76 31.80 33.20
CA ASN A 42 10.83 31.25 32.38
C ASN A 42 11.72 32.35 31.86
N ALA A 43 12.93 32.50 32.42
CA ALA A 43 13.94 33.46 31.96
C ALA A 43 13.39 34.88 31.68
N CYS A 44 12.44 35.35 32.51
CA CYS A 44 11.82 36.66 32.32
C CYS A 44 12.85 37.78 32.58
N SER A 45 12.85 38.75 31.69
CA SER A 45 13.71 39.95 31.74
C SER A 45 12.91 41.25 31.84
N ASP A 46 11.58 41.17 31.78
CA ASP A 46 10.67 42.30 31.98
C ASP A 46 10.20 42.40 33.45
N ASP A 47 9.13 43.15 33.70
CA ASP A 47 8.55 43.33 35.02
C ASP A 47 7.71 42.13 35.51
N THR A 48 7.62 41.02 34.76
CA THR A 48 6.80 39.84 35.15
C THR A 48 7.14 39.30 36.54
N CYS A 49 8.42 39.20 36.91
CA CYS A 49 8.81 38.69 38.24
C CYS A 49 8.43 39.66 39.38
N PRO A 50 8.78 40.97 39.30
CA PRO A 50 8.28 41.98 40.24
C PRO A 50 6.76 41.99 40.39
N GLN A 51 6.02 41.86 39.29
CA GLN A 51 4.55 41.86 39.31
C GLN A 51 3.98 40.59 39.95
N LEU A 52 4.57 39.41 39.69
CA LEU A 52 4.21 38.16 40.36
C LEU A 52 4.43 38.24 41.88
N GLU A 53 5.54 38.85 42.31
CA GLU A 53 5.82 39.07 43.73
C GLU A 53 4.79 40.02 44.36
N ALA A 54 4.46 41.12 43.68
CA ALA A 54 3.43 42.06 44.12
C ALA A 54 2.05 41.38 44.19
N TYR A 55 1.67 40.61 43.18
CA TYR A 55 0.40 39.88 43.13
C TYR A 55 0.28 38.86 44.26
N GLN A 56 1.35 38.12 44.55
CA GLN A 56 1.37 37.14 45.63
C GLN A 56 1.26 37.79 47.01
N LYS A 57 1.88 38.96 47.23
CA LYS A 57 1.78 39.73 48.49
C LYS A 57 0.36 40.27 48.74
N HIS A 58 -0.38 40.59 47.69
CA HIS A 58 -1.76 41.11 47.78
C HIS A 58 -2.84 40.03 47.58
N LEU A 59 -2.47 38.75 47.66
CA LEU A 59 -3.39 37.64 47.47
C LEU A 59 -4.31 37.50 48.71
N SER A 60 -5.60 37.78 48.56
CA SER A 60 -6.59 37.60 49.63
C SER A 60 -6.98 36.12 49.81
N ASN A 61 -7.49 35.76 51.00
CA ASN A 61 -7.93 34.40 51.32
C ASN A 61 -9.02 33.84 50.38
N ASN A 62 -9.74 34.71 49.66
CA ASN A 62 -10.79 34.33 48.71
C ASN A 62 -10.28 34.05 47.29
N LYS A 63 -8.96 34.10 47.03
CA LYS A 63 -8.32 33.72 45.75
C LYS A 63 -7.71 32.31 45.81
N LEU A 64 -7.37 31.73 44.66
CA LEU A 64 -6.70 30.44 44.57
C LEU A 64 -5.25 30.56 45.08
N PRO A 65 -4.76 29.60 45.89
CA PRO A 65 -3.39 29.65 46.39
C PRO A 65 -2.41 29.58 45.21
N LEU A 66 -1.49 30.55 45.16
CA LEU A 66 -0.52 30.72 44.09
C LEU A 66 0.91 30.60 44.61
N LYS A 67 1.68 29.72 43.98
CA LYS A 67 3.14 29.61 44.12
C LYS A 67 3.80 29.90 42.79
N TRP A 68 4.97 30.52 42.81
CA TRP A 68 5.75 30.75 41.60
C TRP A 68 7.25 30.58 41.88
N PHE A 69 8.01 30.32 40.83
CA PHE A 69 9.47 30.24 40.89
C PHE A 69 10.08 30.67 39.55
N ILE A 70 11.38 30.99 39.57
CA ILE A 70 12.13 31.37 38.39
C ILE A 70 12.79 30.12 37.78
N GLU A 71 12.57 29.88 36.49
CA GLU A 71 13.37 28.95 35.69
C GLU A 71 14.41 29.75 34.90
N PRO A 72 15.70 29.70 35.26
CA PRO A 72 16.74 30.51 34.61
C PRO A 72 17.05 30.05 33.17
N THR A 73 16.70 28.81 32.80
CA THR A 73 16.98 28.26 31.48
C THR A 73 15.88 28.62 30.49
N ALA A 74 16.19 29.46 29.50
CA ALA A 74 15.20 29.85 28.48
C ALA A 74 14.66 28.63 27.69
N GLY A 75 13.34 28.52 27.59
CA GLY A 75 12.63 27.51 26.80
C GLY A 75 11.43 26.90 27.54
N LYS A 76 10.29 26.81 26.85
CA LYS A 76 9.02 26.34 27.43
C LYS A 76 9.14 24.94 28.05
N SER A 77 9.78 24.00 27.35
CA SER A 77 9.98 22.63 27.84
C SER A 77 10.82 22.58 29.12
N TYR A 78 11.81 23.47 29.29
CA TYR A 78 12.60 23.54 30.53
C TYR A 78 11.71 23.97 31.70
N ALA A 79 10.91 25.02 31.50
CA ALA A 79 9.95 25.50 32.50
C ALA A 79 8.89 24.45 32.86
N LEU A 80 8.27 23.80 31.86
CA LEU A 80 7.29 22.73 32.08
C LEU A 80 7.89 21.58 32.88
N ASN A 81 9.06 21.08 32.47
CA ASN A 81 9.71 19.96 33.16
C ASN A 81 10.13 20.31 34.60
N SER A 82 10.62 21.53 34.84
CA SER A 82 10.93 22.02 36.18
C SER A 82 9.69 22.20 37.05
N ALA A 83 8.58 22.65 36.47
CA ALA A 83 7.33 22.87 37.17
C ALA A 83 6.61 21.56 37.51
N ILE A 84 6.59 20.57 36.61
CA ILE A 84 5.99 19.25 36.86
C ILE A 84 6.64 18.57 38.06
N LYS A 85 7.97 18.69 38.21
CA LYS A 85 8.71 18.17 39.38
C LYS A 85 8.27 18.82 40.72
N ARG A 86 7.79 20.06 40.66
CA ARG A 86 7.40 20.88 41.83
C ARG A 86 5.89 20.91 42.07
N ALA A 87 5.08 20.44 41.12
CA ALA A 87 3.64 20.29 41.28
C ALA A 87 3.33 19.28 42.39
N GLN A 88 2.29 19.54 43.17
CA GLN A 88 1.89 18.72 44.33
C GLN A 88 0.56 17.99 44.11
N GLY A 89 -0.18 18.31 43.05
CA GLY A 89 -1.46 17.67 42.74
C GLY A 89 -1.37 16.35 42.00
N ASP A 90 -2.41 15.52 42.15
CA ASP A 90 -2.60 14.24 41.46
C ASP A 90 -2.96 14.45 39.99
N LEU A 91 -3.65 15.56 39.69
CA LEU A 91 -3.96 16.04 38.36
C LEU A 91 -3.25 17.38 38.11
N ILE A 92 -2.55 17.47 36.98
CA ILE A 92 -1.83 18.68 36.56
C ILE A 92 -2.51 19.21 35.30
N ALA A 93 -3.10 20.40 35.40
CA ALA A 93 -3.69 21.10 34.25
C ALA A 93 -2.68 22.08 33.67
N LEU A 94 -2.22 21.84 32.44
CA LEU A 94 -1.34 22.75 31.71
C LEU A 94 -2.20 23.82 31.03
N VAL A 95 -1.96 25.09 31.38
CA VAL A 95 -2.69 26.24 30.83
C VAL A 95 -1.67 27.28 30.37
N ASP A 96 -1.81 27.76 29.13
CA ASP A 96 -0.89 28.75 28.57
C ASP A 96 -1.21 30.17 29.07
N ASP A 97 -0.19 31.02 29.18
CA ASP A 97 -0.32 32.39 29.72
C ASP A 97 -1.15 33.35 28.84
N ASP A 98 -1.44 32.97 27.60
CA ASP A 98 -2.31 33.67 26.66
C ASP A 98 -3.73 33.06 26.58
N GLN A 99 -4.18 32.37 27.63
CA GLN A 99 -5.52 31.80 27.73
C GLN A 99 -6.38 32.46 28.82
N ARG A 100 -7.71 32.27 28.72
CA ARG A 100 -8.66 32.45 29.82
C ARG A 100 -9.62 31.27 29.88
N VAL A 101 -10.14 30.96 31.05
CA VAL A 101 -11.05 29.81 31.24
C VAL A 101 -12.51 30.23 31.37
N ALA A 102 -13.44 29.34 31.03
CA ALA A 102 -14.86 29.52 31.33
C ALA A 102 -15.14 29.40 32.83
N THR A 103 -16.27 29.99 33.28
CA THR A 103 -16.67 30.04 34.70
C THR A 103 -16.81 28.65 35.33
N ASP A 104 -17.20 27.63 34.57
CA ASP A 104 -17.42 26.25 35.01
C ASP A 104 -16.23 25.30 34.73
N PHE A 105 -15.13 25.83 34.18
CA PHE A 105 -13.95 25.06 33.77
C PHE A 105 -13.42 24.10 34.85
N LEU A 106 -13.19 24.59 36.08
CA LEU A 106 -12.61 23.79 37.17
C LEU A 106 -13.59 22.70 37.66
N VAL A 107 -14.89 23.01 37.66
CA VAL A 107 -15.93 22.06 38.07
C VAL A 107 -16.08 20.95 37.03
N ASN A 108 -16.11 21.30 35.74
CA ASN A 108 -16.27 20.32 34.66
C ASN A 108 -15.04 19.43 34.52
N LEU A 109 -13.82 19.99 34.66
CA LEU A 109 -12.58 19.21 34.69
C LEU A 109 -12.58 18.20 35.85
N SER A 110 -12.95 18.65 37.05
CA SER A 110 -13.00 17.79 38.24
C SER A 110 -14.04 16.68 38.09
N LYS A 111 -15.25 17.01 37.62
CA LYS A 111 -16.31 16.03 37.34
C LYS A 111 -15.88 14.98 36.32
N LEU A 112 -15.23 15.39 35.24
CA LEU A 112 -14.74 14.46 34.22
C LEU A 112 -13.68 13.51 34.81
N ALA A 113 -12.75 14.05 35.60
CA ALA A 113 -11.70 13.27 36.25
C ALA A 113 -12.26 12.30 37.32
N ASP A 114 -13.31 12.68 38.04
CA ASP A 114 -13.97 11.84 39.05
C ASP A 114 -14.79 10.72 38.42
N ARG A 115 -15.51 11.00 37.32
CA ARG A 115 -16.24 9.97 36.55
C ARG A 115 -15.31 8.97 35.87
N ASN A 116 -14.06 9.35 35.64
CA ASN A 116 -13.05 8.54 34.95
C ASN A 116 -11.80 8.36 35.83
N PRO A 117 -11.89 7.56 36.92
CA PRO A 117 -10.76 7.34 37.82
C PRO A 117 -9.57 6.69 37.11
N ASP A 118 -9.84 5.83 36.12
CA ASP A 118 -8.82 5.18 35.29
C ASP A 118 -8.31 6.06 34.12
N GLY A 119 -8.94 7.20 33.87
CA GLY A 119 -8.52 8.13 32.81
C GLY A 119 -7.14 8.73 33.10
N SER A 120 -6.28 8.82 32.08
CA SER A 120 -4.87 9.21 32.25
C SER A 120 -4.60 10.65 31.81
N ILE A 121 -5.17 11.06 30.68
CA ILE A 121 -5.04 12.40 30.10
C ILE A 121 -6.44 12.90 29.75
N PHE A 122 -6.71 14.17 30.05
CA PHE A 122 -7.97 14.85 29.74
C PHE A 122 -7.68 16.12 28.94
N CYS A 123 -8.66 16.56 28.14
CA CYS A 123 -8.59 17.82 27.41
C CYS A 123 -9.99 18.42 27.21
N GLY A 124 -10.04 19.72 26.96
CA GLY A 124 -11.29 20.46 26.77
C GLY A 124 -11.44 21.06 25.37
N LYS A 125 -12.48 21.85 25.18
CA LYS A 125 -12.67 22.73 24.02
C LYS A 125 -11.77 23.95 24.14
N LEU A 126 -10.98 24.24 23.09
CA LEU A 126 -10.13 25.44 23.00
C LEU A 126 -10.59 26.31 21.82
N ILE A 127 -10.99 27.55 22.11
CA ILE A 127 -11.58 28.46 21.12
C ILE A 127 -10.73 29.74 21.02
N PRO A 128 -10.44 30.26 19.81
CA PRO A 128 -9.84 31.57 19.65
C PRO A 128 -10.68 32.70 20.29
N ASP A 129 -10.01 33.57 21.04
CA ASP A 129 -10.55 34.76 21.69
C ASP A 129 -10.18 36.00 20.88
N TRP A 130 -11.12 36.44 20.04
CA TRP A 130 -10.90 37.52 19.08
C TRP A 130 -11.19 38.89 19.70
N ASP A 131 -10.35 39.87 19.40
CA ASP A 131 -10.58 41.30 19.66
C ASP A 131 -11.35 42.00 18.51
N GLY A 132 -12.07 41.21 17.69
CA GLY A 132 -12.78 41.64 16.49
C GLY A 132 -13.45 40.46 15.76
N THR A 133 -13.67 40.57 14.45
CA THR A 133 -14.21 39.46 13.65
C THR A 133 -13.10 38.59 13.07
N GLU A 134 -13.29 37.27 13.13
CA GLU A 134 -12.40 36.31 12.49
C GLU A 134 -12.25 36.59 10.98
N PRO A 135 -11.04 36.67 10.44
CA PRO A 135 -10.85 36.86 9.01
C PRO A 135 -11.46 35.70 8.21
N ALA A 136 -12.28 36.00 7.21
CA ALA A 136 -12.99 35.00 6.41
C ALA A 136 -12.08 33.94 5.76
N TRP A 137 -10.82 34.30 5.46
CA TRP A 137 -9.83 33.40 4.87
C TRP A 137 -9.24 32.37 5.86
N MET A 138 -9.49 32.50 7.16
CA MET A 138 -8.87 31.66 8.19
C MET A 138 -9.51 30.27 8.31
N ARG A 139 -10.84 30.16 8.25
CA ARG A 139 -11.57 28.88 8.45
C ARG A 139 -12.58 28.54 7.35
N GLN A 140 -12.86 29.43 6.40
CA GLN A 140 -13.87 29.19 5.36
C GLN A 140 -13.31 29.44 3.95
N GLY A 141 -13.42 28.42 3.08
CA GLY A 141 -13.10 28.52 1.66
C GLY A 141 -11.84 27.76 1.20
N PRO A 142 -11.57 27.74 -0.12
CA PRO A 142 -10.56 26.89 -0.76
C PRO A 142 -9.10 27.27 -0.44
N TYR A 143 -8.88 28.33 0.33
CA TYR A 143 -7.56 28.87 0.68
C TYR A 143 -7.29 28.88 2.20
N THR A 144 -8.01 28.03 2.95
CA THR A 144 -7.78 27.80 4.38
C THR A 144 -6.35 27.30 4.65
N ILE A 145 -5.67 27.86 5.65
CA ILE A 145 -4.25 27.57 5.94
C ILE A 145 -4.13 26.55 7.08
N TYR A 146 -3.54 25.39 6.79
CA TYR A 146 -3.22 24.35 7.78
C TYR A 146 -1.70 24.14 7.93
N PRO A 147 -1.19 23.89 9.16
CA PRO A 147 -1.91 23.98 10.43
C PRO A 147 -2.36 25.42 10.73
N LEU A 148 -3.46 25.58 11.49
CA LEU A 148 -4.01 26.88 11.81
C LEU A 148 -2.98 27.71 12.60
N PRO A 149 -2.81 29.01 12.30
CA PRO A 149 -1.88 29.89 13.01
C PRO A 149 -2.35 30.28 14.41
N VAL A 150 -3.64 30.05 14.69
CA VAL A 150 -4.28 30.27 15.99
C VAL A 150 -4.81 28.92 16.49
N PRO A 151 -4.51 28.51 17.73
CA PRO A 151 -5.00 27.24 18.27
C PRO A 151 -6.53 27.19 18.33
N TYR A 152 -7.07 26.09 17.82
CA TYR A 152 -8.48 25.73 17.92
C TYR A 152 -8.57 24.22 18.13
N PHE A 153 -9.43 23.79 19.05
CA PHE A 153 -9.61 22.38 19.35
C PHE A 153 -11.07 22.07 19.74
N GLU A 154 -11.78 21.37 18.86
CA GLU A 154 -13.11 20.82 19.09
C GLU A 154 -13.28 19.57 18.21
N PRO A 155 -12.70 18.42 18.62
CA PRO A 155 -12.76 17.19 17.82
C PRO A 155 -14.17 16.60 17.75
N ALA A 156 -15.03 16.87 18.74
CA ALA A 156 -16.41 16.41 18.78
C ALA A 156 -17.34 17.38 19.51
N LYS A 157 -18.64 17.27 19.25
CA LYS A 157 -19.71 17.98 19.99
C LYS A 157 -20.13 17.27 21.28
N ARG A 158 -19.54 16.12 21.58
CA ARG A 158 -19.84 15.25 22.73
C ARG A 158 -18.52 14.75 23.33
N GLU A 159 -18.56 14.23 24.55
CA GLU A 159 -17.40 13.59 25.17
C GLU A 159 -16.95 12.39 24.33
N CYS A 160 -15.64 12.25 24.10
CA CYS A 160 -15.07 11.16 23.31
C CYS A 160 -13.62 10.87 23.67
N ALA A 161 -13.12 9.71 23.24
CA ALA A 161 -11.69 9.44 23.22
C ALA A 161 -11.02 10.13 22.03
N VAL A 162 -9.83 10.68 22.23
CA VAL A 162 -9.05 11.36 21.18
C VAL A 162 -7.98 10.42 20.63
N PHE A 163 -7.88 10.33 19.30
CA PHE A 163 -6.94 9.47 18.57
C PHE A 163 -5.84 10.29 17.84
N GLU A 164 -4.81 9.62 17.30
CA GLU A 164 -3.55 10.23 16.79
C GLU A 164 -3.70 11.38 15.77
N GLY A 165 -4.87 11.56 15.13
CA GLY A 165 -5.12 12.62 14.14
C GLY A 165 -5.50 13.99 14.70
N ASP A 166 -6.10 14.05 15.90
CA ASP A 166 -6.66 15.28 16.49
C ASP A 166 -6.06 15.52 17.88
N LEU A 167 -4.74 15.65 17.98
CA LEU A 167 -4.09 15.77 19.28
C LEU A 167 -4.34 17.15 19.91
N PRO A 168 -4.69 17.22 21.22
CA PRO A 168 -4.89 18.48 21.91
C PRO A 168 -3.59 19.29 22.00
N PRO A 169 -3.67 20.63 21.91
CA PRO A 169 -2.50 21.49 22.12
C PRO A 169 -2.03 21.45 23.57
N GLY A 170 -0.75 21.77 23.82
CA GLY A 170 -0.12 21.65 25.15
C GLY A 170 -0.84 22.37 26.28
N GLY A 171 -1.29 23.61 26.07
CA GLY A 171 -2.10 24.36 27.04
C GLY A 171 -3.54 23.88 27.19
N ASN A 172 -3.85 22.68 26.71
CA ASN A 172 -5.15 22.00 26.85
C ASN A 172 -4.94 20.53 27.25
N LEU A 173 -3.82 20.24 27.92
CA LEU A 173 -3.48 18.92 28.46
C LEU A 173 -3.65 18.91 29.97
N PHE A 174 -4.54 18.05 30.46
CA PHE A 174 -4.75 17.84 31.89
C PHE A 174 -4.37 16.40 32.23
N VAL A 175 -3.21 16.23 32.87
CA VAL A 175 -2.50 14.95 32.91
C VAL A 175 -2.37 14.48 34.35
N ARG A 176 -2.71 13.22 34.62
CA ARG A 176 -2.44 12.64 35.93
C ARG A 176 -0.94 12.48 36.13
N ARG A 177 -0.46 12.80 37.34
CA ARG A 177 0.99 12.80 37.65
C ARG A 177 1.70 11.51 37.24
N LYS A 178 1.08 10.35 37.51
CA LYS A 178 1.59 9.01 37.15
C LYS A 178 1.98 8.85 35.67
N VAL A 179 1.37 9.63 34.77
CA VAL A 179 1.67 9.59 33.34
C VAL A 179 3.03 10.22 33.06
N PHE A 180 3.39 11.32 33.73
CA PHE A 180 4.72 11.92 33.58
C PHE A 180 5.83 11.00 34.08
N ASP A 181 5.58 10.20 35.11
CA ASP A 181 6.55 9.21 35.62
C ASP A 181 6.80 8.09 34.60
N ARG A 182 5.78 7.69 33.84
CA ARG A 182 5.86 6.63 32.81
C ARG A 182 6.37 7.12 31.46
N VAL A 183 5.93 8.30 31.03
CA VAL A 183 6.26 8.88 29.71
C VAL A 183 7.57 9.66 29.77
N GLY A 184 7.90 10.27 30.90
CA GLY A 184 8.96 11.27 31.05
C GLY A 184 8.46 12.70 30.79
N GLY A 185 9.38 13.67 30.82
CA GLY A 185 9.07 15.08 30.57
C GLY A 185 8.95 15.43 29.08
N PHE A 186 8.59 16.69 28.80
CA PHE A 186 8.56 17.27 27.47
C PHE A 186 9.97 17.34 26.86
N SER A 187 10.09 17.09 25.56
CA SER A 187 11.38 17.16 24.87
C SER A 187 11.91 18.61 24.84
N THR A 188 13.11 18.82 25.35
CA THR A 188 13.81 20.12 25.33
C THR A 188 14.40 20.46 23.97
N GLU A 189 14.52 19.48 23.07
CA GLU A 189 15.01 19.66 21.69
C GLU A 189 13.91 20.06 20.69
N LEU A 190 12.65 19.72 21.01
CA LEU A 190 11.49 19.95 20.14
C LEU A 190 10.66 21.17 20.55
N GLY A 191 10.91 21.69 21.76
CA GLY A 191 10.24 22.87 22.29
C GLY A 191 10.76 24.19 21.72
N PRO A 192 9.95 25.26 21.82
CA PRO A 192 10.36 26.60 21.42
C PRO A 192 11.48 27.12 22.34
N GLN A 193 12.52 27.70 21.73
CA GLN A 193 13.63 28.40 22.39
C GLN A 193 13.72 29.83 21.82
N GLY A 194 13.56 30.86 22.66
CA GLY A 194 13.54 32.27 22.22
C GLY A 194 12.41 32.57 21.22
N HIS A 195 12.72 33.24 20.10
CA HIS A 195 11.76 33.54 19.02
C HIS A 195 11.50 32.38 18.03
N ASN A 196 11.88 31.15 18.36
CA ASN A 196 11.61 29.97 17.53
C ASN A 196 10.14 29.54 17.67
N LEU A 197 9.38 29.57 16.56
CA LEU A 197 7.97 29.15 16.48
C LEU A 197 7.80 27.63 16.25
N GLY A 198 8.90 26.88 16.25
CA GLY A 198 8.86 25.42 16.31
C GLY A 198 8.26 24.95 17.63
N GLY A 199 7.29 24.02 17.56
CA GLY A 199 6.68 23.40 18.73
C GLY A 199 6.12 22.03 18.37
N GLY A 200 6.74 20.98 18.87
CA GLY A 200 6.36 19.57 18.66
C GLY A 200 6.61 18.71 19.89
N GLU A 201 7.00 19.32 21.00
CA GLU A 201 7.20 18.72 22.32
C GLU A 201 5.89 18.15 22.88
N ASP A 202 4.78 18.88 22.72
CA ASP A 202 3.46 18.45 23.19
C ASP A 202 2.97 17.24 22.39
N THR A 203 3.06 17.34 21.06
CA THR A 203 2.74 16.24 20.13
C THR A 203 3.61 15.02 20.42
N ALA A 204 4.90 15.19 20.66
CA ALA A 204 5.81 14.09 20.99
C ALA A 204 5.46 13.43 22.33
N PHE A 205 5.15 14.22 23.35
CA PHE A 205 4.73 13.72 24.66
C PHE A 205 3.44 12.91 24.54
N VAL A 206 2.44 13.44 23.83
CA VAL A 206 1.14 12.78 23.64
C VAL A 206 1.28 11.50 22.82
N LEU A 207 2.03 11.51 21.70
CA LEU A 207 2.28 10.31 20.91
C LEU A 207 3.03 9.25 21.71
N LYS A 208 3.97 9.64 22.56
CA LYS A 208 4.67 8.71 23.45
C LYS A 208 3.76 8.15 24.54
N ALA A 209 2.81 8.94 25.05
CA ALA A 209 1.80 8.46 25.98
C ALA A 209 0.86 7.45 25.32
N LEU A 210 0.38 7.74 24.11
CA LEU A 210 -0.49 6.84 23.33
C LEU A 210 0.24 5.54 22.96
N SER A 211 1.53 5.60 22.60
CA SER A 211 2.30 4.42 22.22
C SER A 211 2.53 3.42 23.36
N ILE A 212 2.43 3.87 24.62
CA ILE A 212 2.48 3.00 25.81
C ILE A 212 1.09 2.67 26.38
N GLY A 213 0.02 2.96 25.62
CA GLY A 213 -1.36 2.57 25.92
C GLY A 213 -2.15 3.56 26.78
N GLU A 214 -1.67 4.80 26.98
CA GLU A 214 -2.46 5.83 27.66
C GLU A 214 -3.62 6.32 26.77
N ARG A 215 -4.71 6.78 27.41
CA ARG A 215 -5.89 7.30 26.72
C ARG A 215 -6.10 8.78 27.02
N ILE A 216 -6.61 9.51 26.03
CA ILE A 216 -6.99 10.92 26.13
C ILE A 216 -8.51 11.01 26.06
N LEU A 217 -9.12 11.65 27.04
CA LEU A 217 -10.56 11.91 27.09
C LEU A 217 -10.85 13.39 26.86
N TYR A 218 -11.65 13.69 25.86
CA TYR A 218 -12.12 15.02 25.54
C TYR A 218 -13.52 15.26 26.13
N SER A 219 -13.75 16.45 26.68
CA SER A 219 -15.09 16.93 27.02
C SER A 219 -15.35 18.33 26.46
N PRO A 220 -16.47 18.55 25.75
CA PRO A 220 -16.81 19.86 25.19
C PRO A 220 -17.20 20.88 26.28
N ASP A 221 -17.55 20.42 27.48
CA ASP A 221 -17.97 21.26 28.60
C ASP A 221 -16.79 21.93 29.32
N ILE A 222 -15.55 21.44 29.09
CA ILE A 222 -14.35 22.08 29.61
C ILE A 222 -13.91 23.12 28.58
N VAL A 223 -14.23 24.40 28.79
CA VAL A 223 -13.99 25.45 27.79
C VAL A 223 -12.86 26.40 28.20
N GLN A 224 -11.91 26.58 27.27
CA GLN A 224 -10.83 27.55 27.34
C GLN A 224 -10.85 28.46 26.10
N PHE A 225 -10.43 29.70 26.29
CA PHE A 225 -10.32 30.70 25.23
C PHE A 225 -8.86 31.10 25.05
N HIS A 226 -8.36 31.15 23.82
CA HIS A 226 -6.98 31.47 23.50
C HIS A 226 -6.90 32.86 22.85
N TYR A 227 -6.22 33.81 23.50
CA TYR A 227 -6.04 35.17 23.00
C TYR A 227 -5.38 35.17 21.61
N VAL A 228 -5.97 35.91 20.67
CA VAL A 228 -5.44 36.03 19.31
C VAL A 228 -4.61 37.31 19.19
N ASP A 229 -3.29 37.15 19.08
CA ASP A 229 -2.39 38.26 18.76
C ASP A 229 -2.49 38.62 17.25
N PRO A 230 -2.97 39.82 16.87
CA PRO A 230 -3.10 40.22 15.47
C PRO A 230 -1.77 40.23 14.70
N ALA A 231 -0.62 40.35 15.40
CA ALA A 231 0.69 40.26 14.76
C ALA A 231 0.96 38.88 14.14
N ARG A 232 0.33 37.81 14.66
CA ARG A 232 0.43 36.44 14.13
C ARG A 232 -0.28 36.26 12.78
N LEU A 233 -1.12 37.22 12.38
CA LEU A 233 -1.87 37.17 11.12
C LEU A 233 -1.14 37.84 9.95
N LYS A 234 0.01 38.48 10.20
CA LYS A 234 0.82 39.09 9.14
C LYS A 234 1.49 38.01 8.28
N LEU A 235 1.49 38.18 6.96
CA LEU A 235 2.05 37.22 5.98
C LEU A 235 3.48 36.74 6.34
N GLY A 236 4.35 37.66 6.77
CA GLY A 236 5.72 37.33 7.16
C GLY A 236 5.79 36.37 8.35
N PHE A 237 4.89 36.52 9.33
CA PHE A 237 4.77 35.57 10.44
C PHE A 237 4.22 34.23 9.94
N LEU A 238 3.13 34.23 9.17
CA LEU A 238 2.49 33.01 8.66
C LEU A 238 3.44 32.15 7.82
N MET A 239 4.28 32.75 6.99
CA MET A 239 5.29 32.02 6.22
C MET A 239 6.37 31.41 7.12
N ARG A 240 6.86 32.15 8.11
CA ARG A 240 7.86 31.64 9.08
C ARG A 240 7.26 30.51 9.93
N PHE A 241 6.04 30.70 10.42
CA PHE A 241 5.28 29.72 11.18
C PHE A 241 5.07 28.44 10.37
N ALA A 242 4.54 28.55 9.15
CA ALA A 242 4.30 27.41 8.27
C ALA A 242 5.59 26.62 7.98
N TYR A 243 6.70 27.32 7.69
CA TYR A 243 8.00 26.70 7.49
C TYR A 243 8.50 25.96 8.74
N GLN A 244 8.47 26.60 9.90
CA GLN A 244 9.03 26.02 11.13
C GLN A 244 8.18 24.87 11.66
N ARG A 245 6.85 24.97 11.55
CA ARG A 245 5.90 23.94 12.00
C ARG A 245 5.98 22.68 11.14
N THR A 246 6.05 22.80 9.81
CA THR A 246 6.24 21.62 8.94
C THR A 246 7.64 21.03 9.06
N TYR A 247 8.67 21.86 9.25
CA TYR A 247 10.02 21.39 9.55
C TYR A 247 10.07 20.56 10.84
N ALA A 248 9.39 21.00 11.91
CA ALA A 248 9.32 20.28 13.18
C ALA A 248 8.46 19.00 13.07
N ALA A 249 7.27 19.09 12.45
CA ALA A 249 6.34 17.96 12.31
C ALA A 249 6.98 16.77 11.58
N VAL A 250 7.74 17.03 10.51
CA VAL A 250 8.42 15.98 9.75
C VAL A 250 9.55 15.31 10.54
N ARG A 251 10.17 16.01 11.49
CA ARG A 251 11.22 15.42 12.34
C ARG A 251 10.66 14.46 13.40
N LEU A 252 9.37 14.51 13.68
CA LEU A 252 8.68 13.56 14.57
C LEU A 252 8.46 12.19 13.88
N GLY A 253 8.44 12.16 12.54
CA GLY A 253 8.27 10.92 11.78
C GLY A 253 9.59 10.16 11.56
N SER A 254 9.50 8.84 11.37
CA SER A 254 10.64 8.02 10.95
C SER A 254 11.02 8.33 9.50
N GLY A 255 12.24 8.82 9.28
CA GLY A 255 12.74 9.12 7.93
C GLY A 255 12.82 7.87 7.05
N THR A 256 12.33 7.97 5.81
CA THR A 256 12.28 6.84 4.84
C THR A 256 13.61 6.62 4.09
N GLY A 257 14.65 7.39 4.41
CA GLY A 257 15.98 7.33 3.76
C GLY A 257 16.04 7.96 2.36
N LYS A 258 14.90 8.26 1.73
CA LYS A 258 14.77 8.87 0.40
C LYS A 258 13.85 10.09 0.44
N MET A 259 14.17 11.11 -0.37
CA MET A 259 13.31 12.29 -0.52
C MET A 259 12.10 11.91 -1.38
N PRO A 260 10.85 12.01 -0.89
CA PRO A 260 9.67 11.70 -1.68
C PRO A 260 9.51 12.68 -2.86
N ALA A 261 9.25 12.16 -4.06
CA ALA A 261 9.13 12.99 -5.26
C ALA A 261 7.92 13.95 -5.23
N TYR A 262 6.88 13.62 -4.45
CA TYR A 262 5.70 14.47 -4.33
C TYR A 262 6.04 15.83 -3.69
N VAL A 263 7.04 15.90 -2.81
CA VAL A 263 7.41 17.13 -2.09
C VAL A 263 8.01 18.15 -3.07
N TRP A 264 8.82 17.70 -4.02
CA TRP A 264 9.36 18.54 -5.10
C TRP A 264 8.25 19.03 -6.03
N ARG A 265 7.31 18.16 -6.37
CA ARG A 265 6.12 18.55 -7.15
C ARG A 265 5.29 19.59 -6.40
N LYS A 266 5.04 19.37 -5.11
CA LYS A 266 4.32 20.28 -4.22
C LYS A 266 4.98 21.66 -4.18
N LEU A 267 6.31 21.71 -4.01
CA LEU A 267 7.08 22.96 -4.06
C LEU A 267 6.92 23.66 -5.42
N ALA A 268 7.13 22.94 -6.52
CA ALA A 268 7.00 23.51 -7.86
C ALA A 268 5.60 24.06 -8.11
N THR A 269 4.55 23.28 -7.82
CA THR A 269 3.15 23.69 -7.98
C THR A 269 2.83 24.94 -7.17
N TYR A 270 3.20 24.99 -5.89
CA TYR A 270 2.89 26.17 -5.05
C TYR A 270 3.73 27.39 -5.43
N ALA A 271 5.01 27.22 -5.77
CA ALA A 271 5.86 28.32 -6.21
C ALA A 271 5.34 28.92 -7.54
N THR A 272 5.02 28.07 -8.52
CA THR A 272 4.41 28.50 -9.79
C THR A 272 3.10 29.23 -9.53
N ASN A 273 2.21 28.67 -8.71
CA ASN A 273 0.93 29.32 -8.41
C ASN A 273 1.09 30.63 -7.61
N ALA A 274 2.11 30.76 -6.76
CA ALA A 274 2.43 32.02 -6.08
C ALA A 274 2.92 33.11 -7.04
N ILE A 275 3.61 32.74 -8.12
CA ILE A 275 4.09 33.66 -9.16
C ILE A 275 2.93 34.12 -10.06
N PHE A 276 2.08 33.19 -10.49
CA PHE A 276 1.03 33.46 -11.49
C PHE A 276 -0.36 33.80 -10.91
N SER A 277 -0.49 33.93 -9.58
CA SER A 277 -1.75 34.36 -8.96
C SER A 277 -1.86 35.88 -8.85
N PHE A 278 -2.79 36.47 -9.60
CA PHE A 278 -3.07 37.91 -9.58
C PHE A 278 -3.93 38.35 -8.39
N ALA A 279 -4.72 37.43 -7.81
CA ALA A 279 -5.52 37.71 -6.61
C ALA A 279 -4.64 37.67 -5.34
N SER A 280 -4.67 38.75 -4.55
CA SER A 280 -3.81 38.93 -3.36
C SER A 280 -3.94 37.78 -2.34
N HIS A 281 -5.18 37.37 -2.01
CA HIS A 281 -5.45 36.27 -1.06
C HIS A 281 -4.91 34.91 -1.58
N ARG A 282 -5.04 34.65 -2.89
CA ARG A 282 -4.58 33.42 -3.53
C ARG A 282 -3.04 33.37 -3.57
N ARG A 283 -2.41 34.51 -3.86
CA ARG A 283 -0.96 34.66 -3.84
C ARG A 283 -0.40 34.45 -2.42
N GLN A 284 -1.03 35.05 -1.41
CA GLN A 284 -0.67 34.86 0.00
C GLN A 284 -0.75 33.39 0.42
N PHE A 285 -1.83 32.70 0.07
CA PHE A 285 -1.99 31.26 0.32
C PHE A 285 -0.83 30.45 -0.28
N TYR A 286 -0.52 30.63 -1.56
CA TYR A 286 0.55 29.86 -2.20
C TYR A 286 1.95 30.22 -1.68
N LEU A 287 2.19 31.45 -1.25
CA LEU A 287 3.44 31.82 -0.56
C LEU A 287 3.60 31.07 0.76
N ILE A 288 2.53 30.96 1.55
CA ILE A 288 2.53 30.21 2.81
C ILE A 288 2.73 28.71 2.56
N ARG A 289 2.05 28.14 1.56
CA ARG A 289 2.21 26.73 1.17
C ARG A 289 3.59 26.41 0.59
N THR A 290 4.20 27.37 -0.10
CA THR A 290 5.60 27.29 -0.56
C THR A 290 6.55 27.25 0.62
N ALA A 291 6.38 28.13 1.61
CA ALA A 291 7.17 28.13 2.84
C ALA A 291 7.00 26.81 3.63
N ALA A 292 5.78 26.30 3.72
CA ALA A 292 5.49 24.99 4.33
C ALA A 292 6.21 23.83 3.61
N ALA A 293 6.19 23.80 2.28
CA ALA A 293 6.88 22.79 1.48
C ALA A 293 8.41 22.86 1.68
N LEU A 294 8.99 24.06 1.75
CA LEU A 294 10.41 24.25 2.05
C LEU A 294 10.78 23.76 3.46
N GLY A 295 9.90 23.98 4.44
CA GLY A 295 10.06 23.45 5.80
C GLY A 295 10.05 21.91 5.82
N GLU A 296 9.10 21.30 5.11
CA GLU A 296 8.98 19.84 4.94
C GLU A 296 10.24 19.25 4.30
N ILE A 297 10.76 19.87 3.22
CA ILE A 297 12.00 19.45 2.55
C ILE A 297 13.19 19.46 3.51
N LYS A 298 13.36 20.55 4.27
CA LYS A 298 14.48 20.66 5.23
C LYS A 298 14.35 19.65 6.36
N GLY A 299 13.11 19.39 6.83
CA GLY A 299 12.82 18.38 7.84
C GLY A 299 13.22 16.99 7.35
N LEU A 300 12.79 16.64 6.13
CA LEU A 300 13.11 15.37 5.47
C LEU A 300 14.61 15.21 5.21
N PHE A 301 15.32 16.28 4.83
CA PHE A 301 16.78 16.22 4.67
C PHE A 301 17.48 15.84 5.98
N LYS A 302 17.11 16.44 7.11
CA LYS A 302 17.70 16.11 8.41
C LYS A 302 17.27 14.73 8.93
N ALA A 303 16.00 14.37 8.76
CA ALA A 303 15.49 13.04 9.13
C ALA A 303 16.20 11.94 8.32
N ASN A 304 16.34 12.13 7.01
CA ASN A 304 17.01 11.18 6.12
C ASN A 304 18.53 11.13 6.31
N ALA A 305 19.19 12.23 6.70
CA ALA A 305 20.61 12.21 7.07
C ALA A 305 20.85 11.35 8.32
N SER A 306 19.91 11.37 9.27
CA SER A 306 19.94 10.53 10.47
C SER A 306 19.60 9.07 10.15
N ALA A 307 18.61 8.82 9.28
CA ALA A 307 18.23 7.47 8.83
C ALA A 307 19.29 6.80 7.95
N ARG A 308 20.05 7.55 7.14
CA ARG A 308 21.17 7.03 6.33
C ARG A 308 22.35 6.50 7.15
N ARG A 309 22.46 6.85 8.44
CA ARG A 309 23.41 6.21 9.36
C ARG A 309 22.97 4.81 9.81
N TYR A 310 21.69 4.47 9.67
CA TYR A 310 21.11 3.19 10.10
C TYR A 310 20.59 2.31 8.95
N HIS A 311 20.46 2.84 7.75
CA HIS A 311 20.16 2.08 6.54
C HIS A 311 21.33 2.15 5.56
N PRO A 312 22.17 1.10 5.47
CA PRO A 312 23.15 1.01 4.40
C PRO A 312 22.42 1.07 3.05
N GLN A 313 22.81 2.00 2.18
CA GLN A 313 22.45 1.90 0.77
C GLN A 313 23.19 0.72 0.17
N ILE A 314 22.55 -0.45 0.10
CA ILE A 314 23.17 -1.63 -0.52
C ILE A 314 22.25 -2.23 -1.57
N GLY A 315 22.60 -1.88 -2.81
CA GLY A 315 22.17 -2.52 -4.05
C GLY A 315 23.32 -2.38 -5.05
N ARG A 316 24.51 -2.88 -4.70
CA ARG A 316 25.71 -2.86 -5.56
C ARG A 316 26.38 -4.24 -5.63
N ASN A 317 25.62 -5.33 -5.78
CA ASN A 317 26.22 -6.67 -5.87
C ASN A 317 25.80 -7.43 -7.15
N THR A 318 25.68 -6.70 -8.25
CA THR A 318 25.90 -7.21 -9.61
C THR A 318 27.11 -6.44 -10.18
N PRO A 319 27.88 -6.97 -11.16
CA PRO A 319 28.93 -6.15 -11.81
C PRO A 319 28.29 -4.81 -12.15
N PRO A 320 28.90 -3.68 -11.81
CA PRO A 320 28.19 -2.44 -11.59
C PRO A 320 27.14 -2.14 -12.66
N THR A 321 25.85 -2.26 -12.32
CA THR A 321 24.81 -1.66 -13.16
C THR A 321 24.93 -0.14 -13.20
N TRP A 322 25.76 0.47 -12.33
CA TRP A 322 26.23 1.86 -12.46
C TRP A 322 27.33 2.04 -13.51
N MET A 323 28.14 1.01 -13.81
CA MET A 323 29.05 1.07 -14.95
C MET A 323 28.29 1.10 -16.26
N LEU A 324 27.13 0.46 -16.40
CA LEU A 324 26.36 0.58 -17.65
C LEU A 324 26.04 2.04 -18.01
N PRO A 325 25.39 2.86 -17.16
CA PRO A 325 25.21 4.28 -17.40
C PRO A 325 26.53 5.03 -17.64
N VAL A 326 27.59 4.73 -16.88
CA VAL A 326 28.90 5.37 -17.08
C VAL A 326 29.48 5.02 -18.45
N LEU A 327 29.47 3.75 -18.84
CA LEU A 327 29.92 3.26 -20.15
C LEU A 327 29.03 3.82 -21.26
N THR A 328 27.70 3.87 -21.07
CA THR A 328 26.76 4.49 -22.01
C THR A 328 27.06 5.98 -22.19
N VAL A 329 27.35 6.72 -21.12
CA VAL A 329 27.73 8.13 -21.18
C VAL A 329 29.10 8.32 -21.81
N VAL A 330 30.07 7.48 -21.48
CA VAL A 330 31.45 7.56 -22.02
C VAL A 330 31.46 7.22 -23.50
N PHE A 331 30.94 6.05 -23.90
CA PHE A 331 30.89 5.63 -25.30
C PHE A 331 29.93 6.49 -26.12
N GLY A 332 28.78 6.87 -25.55
CA GLY A 332 27.84 7.78 -26.20
C GLY A 332 28.41 9.17 -26.39
N GLY A 333 29.05 9.74 -25.36
CA GLY A 333 29.71 11.05 -25.43
C GLY A 333 30.88 11.05 -26.42
N TYR A 334 31.69 10.00 -26.42
CA TYR A 334 32.79 9.89 -27.38
C TYR A 334 32.30 9.67 -28.82
N ALA A 335 31.27 8.86 -29.03
CA ALA A 335 30.64 8.71 -30.35
C ALA A 335 30.04 10.05 -30.83
N LEU A 336 29.40 10.80 -29.94
CA LEU A 336 28.87 12.15 -30.21
C LEU A 336 29.96 13.21 -30.44
N HIS A 337 31.20 12.96 -30.03
CA HIS A 337 32.32 13.85 -30.32
C HIS A 337 33.00 13.50 -31.66
N SER A 338 33.27 12.20 -31.87
CA SER A 338 34.21 11.74 -32.88
C SER A 338 33.56 11.21 -34.16
N ALA A 339 32.24 10.98 -34.17
CA ALA A 339 31.54 10.42 -35.32
C ALA A 339 30.65 11.45 -36.03
N HIS A 340 31.28 12.36 -36.77
CA HIS A 340 30.58 13.43 -37.50
C HIS A 340 29.43 12.93 -38.40
N GLN A 341 29.60 11.80 -39.07
CA GLN A 341 28.55 11.20 -39.91
C GLN A 341 27.37 10.64 -39.11
N ILE A 342 27.62 10.06 -37.93
CA ILE A 342 26.57 9.59 -37.02
C ILE A 342 25.71 10.75 -36.55
N ILE A 343 26.34 11.88 -36.23
CA ILE A 343 25.65 13.08 -35.74
C ILE A 343 24.88 13.76 -36.88
N ALA A 344 25.55 14.02 -38.01
CA ALA A 344 24.98 14.81 -39.10
C ALA A 344 23.91 14.07 -39.91
N ILE A 345 24.02 12.73 -40.02
CA ILE A 345 23.13 11.91 -40.86
C ILE A 345 22.35 10.92 -39.99
N GLY A 346 23.02 10.22 -39.09
CA GLY A 346 22.40 9.13 -38.32
C GLY A 346 21.31 9.58 -37.34
N LEU A 347 21.60 10.56 -36.48
CA LEU A 347 20.64 11.02 -35.47
C LEU A 347 19.34 11.60 -36.07
N PRO A 348 19.38 12.48 -37.09
CA PRO A 348 18.15 12.99 -37.72
C PRO A 348 17.31 11.88 -38.35
N ILE A 349 17.94 10.92 -39.03
CA ILE A 349 17.24 9.79 -39.66
C ILE A 349 16.63 8.88 -38.58
N ALA A 350 17.39 8.55 -37.53
CA ALA A 350 16.87 7.75 -36.41
C ALA A 350 15.67 8.43 -35.74
N ALA A 351 15.73 9.75 -35.53
CA ALA A 351 14.64 10.53 -34.97
C ALA A 351 13.42 10.56 -35.89
N TYR A 352 13.61 10.73 -37.21
CA TYR A 352 12.55 10.67 -38.19
C TYR A 352 11.86 9.29 -38.21
N MET A 353 12.64 8.21 -38.25
CA MET A 353 12.12 6.84 -38.21
C MET A 353 11.36 6.55 -36.92
N ALA A 354 11.89 6.99 -35.77
CA ALA A 354 11.21 6.86 -34.50
C ALA A 354 9.88 7.63 -34.46
N ALA A 355 9.86 8.87 -34.95
CA ALA A 355 8.65 9.69 -35.04
C ALA A 355 7.60 9.03 -35.96
N LEU A 356 8.01 8.49 -37.11
CA LEU A 356 7.12 7.78 -38.03
C LEU A 356 6.52 6.54 -37.35
N CYS A 357 7.34 5.68 -36.74
CA CYS A 357 6.88 4.49 -36.04
C CYS A 357 5.91 4.84 -34.90
N VAL A 358 6.24 5.83 -34.07
CA VAL A 358 5.37 6.26 -32.97
C VAL A 358 4.07 6.86 -33.48
N THR A 359 4.10 7.64 -34.55
CA THR A 359 2.91 8.22 -35.17
C THR A 359 1.99 7.11 -35.68
N MET A 360 2.52 6.10 -36.37
CA MET A 360 1.74 4.94 -36.81
C MET A 360 1.15 4.16 -35.62
N LEU A 361 1.93 3.94 -34.56
CA LEU A 361 1.46 3.28 -33.34
C LEU A 361 0.34 4.07 -32.66
N LEU A 362 0.48 5.39 -32.55
CA LEU A 362 -0.52 6.27 -31.95
C LEU A 362 -1.80 6.34 -32.78
N ILE A 363 -1.70 6.52 -34.11
CA ILE A 363 -2.87 6.53 -35.01
C ILE A 363 -3.64 5.22 -34.89
N LYS A 364 -2.94 4.08 -34.97
CA LYS A 364 -3.58 2.77 -34.84
C LYS A 364 -4.21 2.58 -33.46
N SER A 365 -3.49 3.00 -32.41
CA SER A 365 -3.95 2.95 -31.02
C SER A 365 -5.22 3.75 -30.80
N THR A 366 -5.31 4.98 -31.33
CA THR A 366 -6.47 5.86 -31.16
C THR A 366 -7.68 5.38 -31.96
N LEU A 367 -7.48 4.85 -33.17
CA LEU A 367 -8.55 4.23 -33.96
C LEU A 367 -9.19 3.04 -33.22
N ASN A 368 -8.36 2.20 -32.60
CA ASN A 368 -8.82 1.03 -31.84
C ASN A 368 -9.40 1.37 -30.46
N PHE A 369 -9.00 2.50 -29.86
CA PHE A 369 -9.48 2.96 -28.54
C PHE A 369 -10.99 3.26 -28.52
N SER A 370 -11.61 3.45 -29.68
CA SER A 370 -13.05 3.73 -29.83
C SER A 370 -14.00 2.62 -29.37
N ARG A 371 -13.48 1.44 -28.99
CA ARG A 371 -14.25 0.24 -28.59
C ARG A 371 -14.53 0.10 -27.09
N THR A 372 -14.13 1.07 -26.26
CA THR A 372 -14.49 1.10 -24.84
C THR A 372 -15.98 1.43 -24.69
N GLY A 373 -16.74 0.67 -23.88
CA GLY A 373 -18.19 0.82 -23.70
C GLY A 373 -18.67 2.25 -23.37
N PRO A 374 -19.97 2.55 -23.58
CA PRO A 374 -20.48 3.92 -23.74
C PRO A 374 -20.38 4.81 -22.49
N GLN A 375 -20.58 4.27 -21.29
CA GLN A 375 -20.62 5.06 -20.04
C GLN A 375 -19.23 5.48 -19.54
N LEU A 376 -18.24 4.59 -19.53
CA LEU A 376 -16.87 4.94 -19.11
C LEU A 376 -16.21 5.94 -20.07
N LYS A 377 -16.54 5.84 -21.35
CA LYS A 377 -16.07 6.76 -22.39
C LYS A 377 -16.53 8.19 -22.13
N SER A 378 -17.78 8.42 -21.71
CA SER A 378 -18.28 9.77 -21.45
C SER A 378 -17.63 10.41 -20.22
N GLU A 379 -17.45 9.65 -19.14
CA GLU A 379 -16.69 10.04 -17.93
C GLU A 379 -15.25 10.43 -18.27
N ILE A 380 -14.52 9.58 -19.01
CA ILE A 380 -13.13 9.85 -19.42
C ILE A 380 -13.06 11.11 -20.28
N LEU A 381 -13.93 11.24 -21.28
CA LEU A 381 -13.93 12.40 -22.18
C LEU A 381 -14.29 13.70 -21.45
N ARG A 382 -15.15 13.64 -20.43
CA ARG A 382 -15.61 14.82 -19.68
C ARG A 382 -14.62 15.27 -18.61
N TYR A 383 -14.06 14.34 -17.84
CA TYR A 383 -13.27 14.66 -16.64
C TYR A 383 -11.77 14.36 -16.76
N TYR A 384 -11.38 13.43 -17.64
CA TYR A 384 -10.00 12.93 -17.71
C TYR A 384 -9.31 13.19 -19.05
N LEU A 385 -9.91 13.92 -19.99
CA LEU A 385 -9.32 14.17 -21.31
C LEU A 385 -7.89 14.75 -21.25
N PRO A 386 -7.59 15.79 -20.45
CA PRO A 386 -6.20 16.28 -20.34
C PRO A 386 -5.24 15.21 -19.79
N TYR A 387 -5.74 14.38 -18.87
CA TYR A 387 -4.95 13.31 -18.26
C TYR A 387 -4.68 12.17 -19.26
N SER A 388 -5.65 11.82 -20.10
CA SER A 388 -5.49 10.86 -21.19
C SER A 388 -4.49 11.33 -22.24
N ILE A 389 -4.49 12.62 -22.60
CA ILE A 389 -3.49 13.21 -23.49
C ILE A 389 -2.10 13.12 -22.85
N TYR A 390 -1.98 13.45 -21.56
CA TYR A 390 -0.73 13.27 -20.82
C TYR A 390 -0.24 11.81 -20.83
N ALA A 391 -1.15 10.85 -20.59
CA ALA A 391 -0.81 9.43 -20.59
C ALA A 391 -0.32 8.97 -21.97
N LEU A 392 -1.02 9.33 -23.05
CA LEU A 392 -0.63 9.03 -24.42
C LEU A 392 0.71 9.67 -24.79
N PHE A 393 0.92 10.94 -24.43
CA PHE A 393 2.18 11.64 -24.68
C PHE A 393 3.35 10.96 -23.93
N ARG A 394 3.14 10.56 -22.67
CA ARG A 394 4.13 9.79 -21.88
C ARG A 394 4.51 8.48 -22.57
N LEU A 395 3.52 7.70 -23.01
CA LEU A 395 3.77 6.43 -23.70
C LEU A 395 4.44 6.68 -25.07
N GLY A 396 4.02 7.72 -25.78
CA GLY A 396 4.63 8.16 -27.04
C GLY A 396 6.11 8.52 -26.90
N ILE A 397 6.50 9.24 -25.85
CA ILE A 397 7.91 9.55 -25.56
C ILE A 397 8.73 8.28 -25.34
N TRP A 398 8.24 7.35 -24.53
CA TRP A 398 8.98 6.11 -24.29
C TRP A 398 9.09 5.23 -25.53
N SER A 399 8.02 5.15 -26.32
CA SER A 399 8.06 4.47 -27.62
C SER A 399 9.04 5.16 -28.58
N PHE A 400 9.11 6.49 -28.56
CA PHE A 400 10.06 7.25 -29.37
C PHE A 400 11.49 6.93 -28.97
N ILE A 401 11.81 6.95 -27.68
CA ILE A 401 13.16 6.64 -27.17
C ILE A 401 13.57 5.22 -27.58
N LEU A 402 12.70 4.22 -27.42
CA LEU A 402 13.00 2.85 -27.81
C LEU A 402 13.19 2.72 -29.32
N CYS A 403 12.26 3.24 -30.13
CA CYS A 403 12.37 3.22 -31.59
C CYS A 403 13.62 3.96 -32.08
N PHE A 404 13.97 5.08 -31.46
CA PHE A 404 15.15 5.86 -31.78
C PHE A 404 16.43 5.05 -31.55
N LEU A 405 16.56 4.40 -30.39
CA LEU A 405 17.73 3.58 -30.08
C LEU A 405 17.85 2.37 -31.02
N MET A 406 16.73 1.71 -31.34
CA MET A 406 16.72 0.59 -32.28
C MET A 406 17.03 1.01 -33.72
N ALA A 407 16.50 2.15 -34.17
CA ALA A 407 16.81 2.71 -35.47
C ALA A 407 18.28 3.14 -35.58
N LEU A 408 18.81 3.76 -34.52
CA LEU A 408 20.21 4.15 -34.46
C LEU A 408 21.14 2.93 -34.53
N ALA A 409 20.81 1.82 -33.85
CA ALA A 409 21.57 0.58 -33.96
C ALA A 409 21.61 0.06 -35.41
N GLY A 410 20.48 0.06 -36.11
CA GLY A 410 20.42 -0.30 -37.53
C GLY A 410 21.27 0.61 -38.42
N ILE A 411 21.26 1.91 -38.18
CA ILE A 411 22.07 2.88 -38.93
C ILE A 411 23.58 2.70 -38.66
N VAL A 412 23.97 2.46 -37.41
CA VAL A 412 25.37 2.16 -37.05
C VAL A 412 25.85 0.89 -37.76
N PHE A 413 24.97 -0.11 -37.90
CA PHE A 413 25.27 -1.31 -38.68
C PHE A 413 25.50 -0.98 -40.17
N TYR A 414 24.65 -0.14 -40.76
CA TYR A 414 24.83 0.32 -42.14
C TYR A 414 26.14 1.06 -42.34
N PHE A 415 26.49 2.00 -41.45
CA PHE A 415 27.77 2.71 -41.54
C PHE A 415 28.97 1.78 -41.38
N SER A 416 28.84 0.75 -40.55
CA SER A 416 29.86 -0.30 -40.44
C SER A 416 30.05 -1.02 -41.77
N LEU A 417 28.97 -1.43 -42.44
CA LEU A 417 29.05 -2.07 -43.76
C LEU A 417 29.56 -1.11 -44.85
N ALA A 418 29.11 0.14 -44.86
CA ALA A 418 29.57 1.15 -45.82
C ALA A 418 31.08 1.39 -45.69
N ALA A 419 31.61 1.43 -44.45
CA ALA A 419 33.03 1.49 -44.20
C ALA A 419 33.77 0.22 -44.68
N VAL A 420 33.23 -0.97 -44.39
CA VAL A 420 33.82 -2.26 -44.82
C VAL A 420 33.91 -2.39 -46.33
N PHE A 421 32.88 -1.97 -47.07
CA PHE A 421 32.83 -2.13 -48.53
C PHE A 421 33.20 -0.86 -49.31
N ASN A 422 33.56 0.22 -48.60
CA ASN A 422 33.90 1.52 -49.17
C ASN A 422 32.77 2.11 -50.04
N PHE A 423 31.52 2.02 -49.55
CA PHE A 423 30.35 2.62 -50.19
C PHE A 423 30.13 4.04 -49.72
N SER A 424 29.58 4.89 -50.60
CA SER A 424 29.09 6.21 -50.19
C SER A 424 27.86 6.07 -49.30
N ILE A 425 27.78 6.92 -48.27
CA ILE A 425 26.64 6.94 -47.36
C ILE A 425 25.42 7.55 -48.07
N ASN A 426 24.37 6.74 -48.18
CA ASN A 426 23.09 7.13 -48.76
C ASN A 426 22.03 7.23 -47.65
N ARG A 427 21.22 8.29 -47.69
CA ARG A 427 20.23 8.60 -46.62
C ARG A 427 19.03 7.65 -46.67
N GLU A 428 18.57 7.30 -47.86
CA GLU A 428 17.44 6.39 -48.05
C GLU A 428 17.77 4.97 -47.55
N ILE A 429 18.97 4.49 -47.87
CA ILE A 429 19.47 3.18 -47.39
C ILE A 429 19.65 3.22 -45.87
N ALA A 430 20.22 4.29 -45.31
CA ALA A 430 20.34 4.45 -43.86
C ALA A 430 18.96 4.41 -43.16
N ALA A 431 17.95 5.07 -43.72
CA ALA A 431 16.58 5.00 -43.21
C ALA A 431 16.00 3.58 -43.26
N GLY A 432 16.24 2.84 -44.36
CA GLY A 432 15.85 1.44 -44.50
C GLY A 432 16.50 0.53 -43.43
N PHE A 433 17.80 0.72 -43.17
CA PHE A 433 18.50 0.01 -42.08
C PHE A 433 18.01 0.42 -40.69
N GLY A 434 17.64 1.69 -40.50
CA GLY A 434 16.99 2.15 -39.27
C GLY A 434 15.66 1.44 -39.03
N LEU A 435 14.81 1.34 -40.05
CA LEU A 435 13.57 0.56 -39.97
C LEU A 435 13.84 -0.92 -39.65
N LEU A 436 14.83 -1.52 -40.33
CA LEU A 436 15.21 -2.91 -40.12
C LEU A 436 15.66 -3.16 -38.68
N GLY A 437 16.42 -2.23 -38.08
CA GLY A 437 16.82 -2.30 -36.67
C GLY A 437 15.63 -2.33 -35.71
N VAL A 438 14.61 -1.49 -35.93
CA VAL A 438 13.35 -1.49 -35.17
C VAL A 438 12.62 -2.82 -35.34
N VAL A 439 12.45 -3.29 -36.58
CA VAL A 439 11.71 -4.53 -36.89
C VAL A 439 12.39 -5.76 -36.30
N ILE A 440 13.70 -5.94 -36.51
CA ILE A 440 14.45 -7.11 -36.01
C ILE A 440 14.42 -7.15 -34.49
N THR A 441 14.70 -6.02 -33.82
CA THR A 441 14.75 -5.98 -32.35
C THR A 441 13.37 -6.26 -31.75
N THR A 442 12.32 -5.66 -32.31
CA THR A 442 10.93 -5.91 -31.89
C THR A 442 10.54 -7.37 -32.12
N ALA A 443 10.93 -7.97 -33.25
CA ALA A 443 10.65 -9.37 -33.55
C ALA A 443 11.35 -10.32 -32.58
N VAL A 444 12.61 -10.07 -32.22
CA VAL A 444 13.34 -10.86 -31.21
C VAL A 444 12.66 -10.77 -29.85
N GLN A 445 12.24 -9.58 -29.41
CA GLN A 445 11.53 -9.42 -28.14
C GLN A 445 10.13 -10.04 -28.17
N PHE A 446 9.43 -9.94 -29.30
CA PHE A 446 8.15 -10.63 -29.50
C PHE A 446 8.32 -12.14 -29.38
N CYS A 447 9.34 -12.74 -30.01
CA CYS A 447 9.63 -14.18 -29.87
C CYS A 447 9.94 -14.56 -28.42
N ARG A 448 10.71 -13.73 -27.70
CA ARG A 448 10.99 -13.94 -26.28
C ARG A 448 9.73 -13.92 -25.44
N HIS A 449 8.86 -12.93 -25.63
CA HIS A 449 7.60 -12.85 -24.90
C HIS A 449 6.66 -13.99 -25.26
N LEU A 450 6.56 -14.35 -26.55
CA LEU A 450 5.71 -15.44 -27.02
C LEU A 450 6.12 -16.79 -26.41
N LEU A 451 7.42 -17.01 -26.19
CA LEU A 451 7.90 -18.21 -25.51
C LEU A 451 7.84 -18.09 -23.99
N HIS A 452 8.38 -17.04 -23.39
CA HIS A 452 8.59 -17.02 -21.93
C HIS A 452 7.36 -16.56 -21.14
N ILE A 453 6.56 -15.65 -21.70
CA ILE A 453 5.43 -15.01 -21.02
C ILE A 453 4.32 -14.64 -22.03
N PRO A 454 3.74 -15.62 -22.76
CA PRO A 454 2.73 -15.36 -23.79
C PRO A 454 1.52 -14.57 -23.27
N GLY A 455 1.15 -14.74 -21.99
CA GLY A 455 0.10 -13.95 -21.33
C GLY A 455 0.33 -12.43 -21.39
N SER A 456 1.58 -11.97 -21.45
CA SER A 456 1.90 -10.53 -21.62
C SER A 456 1.46 -9.97 -22.97
N ILE A 457 1.54 -10.79 -24.02
CA ILE A 457 1.07 -10.42 -25.37
C ILE A 457 -0.46 -10.47 -25.39
N GLU A 458 -1.06 -11.47 -24.74
CA GLU A 458 -2.51 -11.62 -24.72
C GLU A 458 -3.20 -10.48 -23.96
N ALA A 459 -2.72 -10.16 -22.74
CA ALA A 459 -3.19 -9.03 -21.95
C ALA A 459 -3.03 -7.67 -22.67
N SER A 460 -2.08 -7.58 -23.61
CA SER A 460 -1.77 -6.34 -24.31
C SER A 460 -2.31 -6.27 -25.73
N SER A 461 -3.00 -7.29 -26.26
CA SER A 461 -3.36 -7.32 -27.69
C SER A 461 -4.85 -7.53 -27.96
N ASN A 462 -5.26 -7.18 -29.18
CA ASN A 462 -6.59 -7.50 -29.74
C ASN A 462 -6.48 -8.56 -30.86
N TYR A 463 -5.34 -9.25 -30.96
CA TYR A 463 -5.06 -10.19 -32.05
C TYR A 463 -5.38 -11.62 -31.61
N ARG A 464 -5.83 -12.45 -32.56
CA ARG A 464 -6.05 -13.88 -32.31
C ARG A 464 -4.72 -14.59 -32.11
N MET A 465 -4.48 -15.11 -30.90
CA MET A 465 -3.23 -15.83 -30.56
C MET A 465 -3.00 -17.08 -31.39
N SER A 466 -4.08 -17.72 -31.87
CA SER A 466 -4.00 -18.91 -32.72
C SER A 466 -3.16 -18.73 -33.99
N ARG A 467 -2.98 -17.49 -34.47
CA ARG A 467 -2.10 -17.18 -35.62
C ARG A 467 -0.62 -17.44 -35.32
N PHE A 468 -0.23 -17.46 -34.05
CA PHE A 468 1.16 -17.63 -33.62
C PHE A 468 1.46 -19.03 -33.12
N TYR A 469 0.49 -19.94 -33.01
CA TYR A 469 0.69 -21.28 -32.41
C TYR A 469 1.71 -22.11 -33.19
N ALA A 470 1.59 -22.19 -34.52
CA ALA A 470 2.56 -22.90 -35.36
C ALA A 470 3.97 -22.34 -35.17
N PHE A 471 4.11 -21.01 -35.20
CA PHE A 471 5.39 -20.35 -35.00
C PHE A 471 5.97 -20.61 -33.59
N TRP A 472 5.14 -20.57 -32.55
CA TRP A 472 5.51 -20.86 -31.17
C TRP A 472 6.13 -22.25 -31.02
N THR A 473 5.62 -23.28 -31.72
CA THR A 473 6.18 -24.65 -31.63
C THR A 473 7.64 -24.76 -32.09
N HIS A 474 8.13 -23.78 -32.87
CA HIS A 474 9.51 -23.71 -33.32
C HIS A 474 10.41 -22.90 -32.38
N LEU A 475 9.85 -22.22 -31.39
CA LEU A 475 10.61 -21.43 -30.41
C LEU A 475 11.14 -22.35 -29.30
N THR A 476 12.40 -22.12 -28.94
CA THR A 476 13.07 -22.73 -27.79
C THR A 476 14.02 -21.69 -27.21
N PRO A 477 14.35 -21.76 -25.90
CA PRO A 477 15.30 -20.83 -25.30
C PRO A 477 16.62 -20.78 -26.09
N GLU A 478 17.13 -21.94 -26.52
CA GLU A 478 18.40 -22.07 -27.24
C GLU A 478 18.34 -21.48 -28.66
N ARG A 479 17.21 -21.60 -29.37
CA ARG A 479 17.06 -20.98 -30.70
C ARG A 479 17.00 -19.47 -30.60
N ILE A 480 16.21 -18.94 -29.67
CA ILE A 480 16.09 -17.49 -29.45
C ILE A 480 17.44 -16.91 -29.03
N GLU A 481 18.15 -17.60 -28.14
CA GLU A 481 19.48 -17.19 -27.70
C GLU A 481 20.50 -17.23 -28.85
N ARG A 482 20.53 -18.30 -29.65
CA ARG A 482 21.42 -18.40 -30.82
C ARG A 482 21.15 -17.30 -31.84
N VAL A 483 19.89 -17.02 -32.18
CA VAL A 483 19.54 -15.93 -33.10
C VAL A 483 19.99 -14.58 -32.53
N THR A 484 19.72 -14.31 -31.25
CA THR A 484 20.18 -13.08 -30.59
C THR A 484 21.71 -12.95 -30.67
N LEU A 485 22.42 -14.02 -30.32
CA LEU A 485 23.89 -14.07 -30.33
C LEU A 485 24.45 -13.86 -31.72
N SER A 486 23.91 -14.52 -32.74
CA SER A 486 24.32 -14.35 -34.12
C SER A 486 24.13 -12.92 -34.60
N LEU A 487 23.00 -12.28 -34.27
CA LEU A 487 22.76 -10.87 -34.62
C LEU A 487 23.77 -9.93 -33.94
N LEU A 488 24.03 -10.12 -32.64
CA LEU A 488 25.03 -9.34 -31.92
C LEU A 488 26.46 -9.58 -32.45
N PHE A 489 26.78 -10.82 -32.83
CA PHE A 489 28.08 -11.19 -33.38
C PHE A 489 28.30 -10.59 -34.77
N ILE A 490 27.31 -10.67 -35.66
CA ILE A 490 27.34 -10.05 -36.99
C ILE A 490 27.50 -8.53 -36.84
N PHE A 491 26.74 -7.90 -35.93
CA PHE A 491 26.85 -6.49 -35.63
C PHE A 491 28.27 -6.12 -35.14
N ALA A 492 28.81 -6.88 -34.19
CA ALA A 492 30.15 -6.66 -33.66
C ALA A 492 31.25 -6.80 -34.71
N ILE A 493 31.21 -7.87 -35.53
CA ILE A 493 32.19 -8.08 -36.61
C ILE A 493 32.14 -6.93 -37.61
N ALA A 494 30.93 -6.55 -38.06
CA ALA A 494 30.79 -5.46 -39.02
C ALA A 494 31.38 -4.16 -38.47
N SER A 495 31.10 -3.83 -37.20
CA SER A 495 31.62 -2.61 -36.57
C SER A 495 33.13 -2.63 -36.34
N ILE A 496 33.71 -3.77 -35.95
CA ILE A 496 35.16 -3.92 -35.80
C ILE A 496 35.85 -3.83 -37.17
N ALA A 497 35.33 -4.54 -38.19
CA ALA A 497 35.89 -4.51 -39.54
C ALA A 497 35.76 -3.11 -40.17
N GLY A 498 34.63 -2.44 -39.98
CA GLY A 498 34.40 -1.07 -40.46
C GLY A 498 35.33 -0.07 -39.78
N GLY A 499 35.46 -0.14 -38.45
CA GLY A 499 36.41 0.67 -37.69
C GLY A 499 37.86 0.44 -38.12
N GLY A 500 38.27 -0.83 -38.26
CA GLY A 500 39.59 -1.19 -38.76
C GLY A 500 39.88 -0.62 -40.14
N ARG A 501 38.92 -0.70 -41.07
CA ARG A 501 39.07 -0.16 -42.43
C ARG A 501 39.16 1.37 -42.45
N LEU A 502 38.36 2.07 -41.64
CA LEU A 502 38.50 3.53 -41.46
C LEU A 502 39.87 3.90 -40.88
N GLY A 503 40.38 3.11 -39.93
CA GLY A 503 41.73 3.28 -39.38
C GLY A 503 42.82 3.13 -40.45
N LEU A 504 42.70 2.13 -41.34
CA LEU A 504 43.62 1.93 -42.47
C LEU A 504 43.60 3.10 -43.48
N TYR A 505 42.48 3.81 -43.60
CA TYR A 505 42.37 5.03 -44.41
C TYR A 505 42.80 6.31 -43.67
N GLY A 506 43.42 6.19 -42.49
CA GLY A 506 43.88 7.33 -41.70
C GLY A 506 42.75 8.08 -40.96
N GLN A 507 41.53 7.55 -40.94
CA GLN A 507 40.37 8.17 -40.30
C GLN A 507 40.16 7.63 -38.87
N MET A 508 41.16 7.80 -38.01
CA MET A 508 41.17 7.19 -36.67
C MET A 508 40.02 7.68 -35.77
N GLU A 509 39.68 8.97 -35.82
CA GLU A 509 38.56 9.51 -35.03
C GLU A 509 37.22 8.89 -35.43
N SER A 510 36.95 8.79 -36.74
CA SER A 510 35.76 8.12 -37.28
C SER A 510 35.72 6.64 -36.91
N ALA A 511 36.87 5.96 -36.94
CA ALA A 511 36.99 4.55 -36.55
C ALA A 511 36.62 4.35 -35.07
N LEU A 512 37.19 5.14 -34.16
CA LEU A 512 36.91 5.08 -32.73
C LEU A 512 35.48 5.50 -32.41
N GLY A 513 34.95 6.50 -33.12
CA GLY A 513 33.56 6.93 -33.02
C GLY A 513 32.57 5.84 -33.41
N LEU A 514 32.82 5.12 -34.50
CA LEU A 514 31.99 3.98 -34.94
C LEU A 514 32.04 2.82 -33.94
N ILE A 515 33.22 2.45 -33.46
CA ILE A 515 33.39 1.37 -32.47
C ILE A 515 32.69 1.74 -31.16
N SER A 516 32.81 3.00 -30.72
CA SER A 516 32.14 3.50 -29.52
C SER A 516 30.61 3.50 -29.68
N ALA A 517 30.10 3.90 -30.84
CA ALA A 517 28.68 3.83 -31.15
C ALA A 517 28.17 2.38 -31.15
N ALA A 518 28.94 1.41 -31.66
CA ALA A 518 28.58 0.00 -31.60
C ALA A 518 28.62 -0.56 -30.15
N ALA A 519 29.63 -0.17 -29.36
CA ALA A 519 29.78 -0.57 -27.96
C ALA A 519 28.57 -0.12 -27.11
N LEU A 520 27.98 1.04 -27.41
CA LEU A 520 26.76 1.56 -26.79
C LEU A 520 25.60 0.56 -26.83
N PHE A 521 25.52 -0.28 -27.87
CA PHE A 521 24.46 -1.28 -28.03
C PHE A 521 24.90 -2.68 -27.58
N LEU A 522 26.13 -3.08 -27.89
CA LEU A 522 26.65 -4.42 -27.57
C LEU A 522 26.79 -4.65 -26.07
N ILE A 523 27.34 -3.68 -25.33
CA ILE A 523 27.60 -3.83 -23.89
C ILE A 523 26.29 -4.04 -23.13
N PRO A 524 25.27 -3.17 -23.24
CA PRO A 524 24.00 -3.42 -22.56
C PRO A 524 23.32 -4.72 -22.98
N ALA A 525 23.36 -5.08 -24.27
CA ALA A 525 22.77 -6.33 -24.76
C ALA A 525 23.42 -7.58 -24.14
N LEU A 526 24.75 -7.56 -23.92
CA LEU A 526 25.47 -8.65 -23.26
C LEU A 526 25.16 -8.72 -21.76
N PHE A 527 25.07 -7.57 -21.08
CA PHE A 527 24.71 -7.53 -19.66
C PHE A 527 23.26 -7.93 -19.40
N TRP A 528 22.33 -7.54 -20.29
CA TRP A 528 20.92 -7.89 -20.20
C TRP A 528 20.67 -9.41 -20.25
N ARG A 529 21.56 -10.17 -20.90
CA ARG A 529 21.43 -11.62 -21.06
C ARG A 529 21.70 -12.43 -19.79
N LYS A 530 22.44 -11.89 -18.82
CA LYS A 530 22.71 -12.55 -17.52
C LYS A 530 22.07 -11.74 -16.41
N ALA A 531 20.76 -11.87 -16.25
CA ALA A 531 20.09 -11.38 -15.05
C ALA A 531 20.56 -12.20 -13.84
N SER A 532 21.71 -11.85 -13.26
CA SER A 532 22.33 -12.60 -12.17
C SER A 532 21.34 -12.88 -11.04
N GLU A 533 21.32 -14.13 -10.57
CA GLU A 533 20.58 -14.49 -9.37
C GLU A 533 21.12 -13.71 -8.16
N PRO A 534 20.25 -13.36 -7.19
CA PRO A 534 20.68 -12.72 -5.96
C PRO A 534 21.66 -13.64 -5.24
N ARG A 535 22.80 -13.10 -4.80
CA ARG A 535 23.73 -13.86 -3.97
C ARG A 535 23.20 -13.92 -2.53
N PRO A 536 23.19 -15.10 -1.89
CA PRO A 536 22.84 -15.21 -0.48
C PRO A 536 23.86 -14.46 0.37
N ILE A 537 23.39 -13.86 1.45
CA ILE A 537 24.22 -13.15 2.43
C ILE A 537 23.95 -13.80 3.77
N ARG A 538 25.00 -14.36 4.38
CA ARG A 538 24.87 -15.03 5.67
C ARG A 538 24.48 -14.02 6.73
N ALA A 539 23.47 -14.35 7.54
CA ALA A 539 23.01 -13.50 8.61
C ALA A 539 24.04 -13.45 9.75
N GLU A 540 24.32 -12.24 10.24
CA GLU A 540 25.15 -11.99 11.42
C GLU A 540 24.23 -11.44 12.53
N ARG A 541 23.43 -12.31 13.15
CA ARG A 541 22.41 -11.89 14.11
C ARG A 541 22.74 -12.23 15.55
N THR A 542 22.48 -11.26 16.42
CA THR A 542 22.56 -11.43 17.87
C THR A 542 21.17 -11.65 18.49
N GLU A 543 20.11 -11.12 17.85
CA GLU A 543 18.72 -11.26 18.32
C GLU A 543 18.17 -12.69 18.14
N LYS A 544 17.57 -13.24 19.20
CA LYS A 544 17.02 -14.61 19.23
C LYS A 544 15.55 -14.72 18.79
N LYS A 545 14.85 -13.61 18.55
CA LYS A 545 13.45 -13.64 18.11
C LYS A 545 13.35 -14.25 16.71
N PRO A 546 12.33 -15.07 16.43
CA PRO A 546 12.14 -15.67 15.11
C PRO A 546 11.69 -14.64 14.09
N ASN A 547 12.08 -14.87 12.84
CA ASN A 547 11.47 -14.21 11.69
C ASN A 547 10.13 -14.85 11.35
N ILE A 548 9.34 -14.13 10.56
CA ILE A 548 8.12 -14.64 9.96
C ILE A 548 8.19 -14.35 8.45
N LEU A 549 8.11 -15.39 7.63
CA LEU A 549 8.04 -15.31 6.18
C LEU A 549 6.69 -15.88 5.73
N MET A 550 5.79 -15.01 5.31
CA MET A 550 4.51 -15.40 4.71
C MET A 550 4.65 -15.41 3.19
N LEU A 551 4.30 -16.52 2.56
CA LEU A 551 4.28 -16.72 1.11
C LEU A 551 2.87 -17.12 0.69
N GLY A 552 2.17 -16.22 0.00
CA GLY A 552 0.82 -16.46 -0.47
C GLY A 552 0.69 -16.35 -1.99
N SER A 553 -0.31 -17.04 -2.53
CA SER A 553 -0.72 -16.94 -3.92
C SER A 553 -2.21 -16.62 -3.98
N ASP A 554 -2.59 -15.62 -4.77
CA ASP A 554 -3.99 -15.23 -4.96
C ASP A 554 -4.78 -16.37 -5.63
N SER A 555 -5.94 -16.70 -5.09
CA SER A 555 -6.86 -17.71 -5.64
C SER A 555 -6.33 -19.15 -5.61
N LEU A 556 -5.38 -19.49 -4.72
CA LEU A 556 -4.87 -20.85 -4.57
C LEU A 556 -5.89 -21.73 -3.82
N ARG A 557 -6.41 -22.76 -4.50
CA ARG A 557 -7.35 -23.72 -3.91
C ARG A 557 -6.63 -24.76 -3.04
N SER A 558 -7.24 -25.11 -1.91
CA SER A 558 -6.70 -26.12 -0.99
C SER A 558 -6.55 -27.49 -1.65
N ASP A 559 -7.54 -27.88 -2.47
CA ASP A 559 -7.61 -29.17 -3.12
C ASP A 559 -6.58 -29.37 -4.25
N ARG A 560 -5.77 -28.34 -4.56
CA ARG A 560 -4.67 -28.44 -5.52
C ARG A 560 -3.30 -28.61 -4.88
N LEU A 561 -3.22 -28.72 -3.56
CA LEU A 561 -2.01 -29.20 -2.90
C LEU A 561 -1.98 -30.73 -2.91
N GLY A 562 -0.83 -31.30 -3.25
CA GLY A 562 -0.63 -32.75 -3.27
C GLY A 562 -0.84 -33.41 -1.89
N VAL A 563 -0.54 -32.68 -0.80
CA VAL A 563 -0.78 -33.13 0.58
C VAL A 563 -2.28 -33.25 0.93
N ASP A 564 -3.18 -32.52 0.25
CA ASP A 564 -4.63 -32.66 0.41
C ASP A 564 -5.19 -33.86 -0.40
N GLY A 565 -4.33 -34.57 -1.14
CA GLY A 565 -4.58 -35.88 -1.73
C GLY A 565 -5.06 -35.90 -3.19
N ASN A 566 -5.59 -34.79 -3.71
CA ASN A 566 -6.26 -34.75 -5.02
C ASN A 566 -5.32 -34.54 -6.22
N THR A 567 -4.10 -34.03 -6.00
CA THR A 567 -3.14 -33.68 -7.07
C THR A 567 -1.71 -34.12 -6.74
N LYS A 568 -1.53 -35.36 -6.27
CA LYS A 568 -0.21 -35.89 -5.85
C LYS A 568 0.90 -35.59 -6.85
N GLY A 569 1.98 -34.93 -6.39
CA GLY A 569 3.15 -34.58 -7.20
C GLY A 569 3.08 -33.20 -7.87
N LEU A 570 1.96 -32.48 -7.75
CA LEU A 570 1.83 -31.12 -8.28
C LEU A 570 2.68 -30.10 -7.49
N THR A 571 2.67 -30.21 -6.16
CA THR A 571 3.29 -29.27 -5.20
C THR A 571 4.32 -29.91 -4.27
N PRO A 572 5.40 -30.52 -4.79
CA PRO A 572 6.36 -31.26 -3.96
C PRO A 572 7.02 -30.40 -2.86
N THR A 573 7.21 -29.10 -3.09
CA THR A 573 7.80 -28.19 -2.09
C THR A 573 6.80 -27.90 -0.97
N LEU A 574 5.56 -27.55 -1.31
CA LEU A 574 4.52 -27.26 -0.33
C LEU A 574 4.16 -28.52 0.46
N ASP A 575 4.11 -29.69 -0.19
CA ASP A 575 3.85 -30.98 0.45
C ASP A 575 4.96 -31.31 1.46
N ALA A 576 6.23 -31.12 1.08
CA ALA A 576 7.36 -31.30 1.99
C ALA A 576 7.33 -30.32 3.17
N LEU A 577 6.87 -29.08 2.94
CA LEU A 577 6.71 -28.07 3.99
C LEU A 577 5.57 -28.42 4.95
N ALA A 578 4.44 -28.91 4.44
CA ALA A 578 3.31 -29.39 5.22
C ALA A 578 3.71 -30.58 6.11
N ASN A 579 4.46 -31.54 5.56
CA ASN A 579 4.92 -32.73 6.31
C ASN A 579 5.93 -32.42 7.44
N ARG A 580 6.58 -31.26 7.40
CA ARG A 580 7.51 -30.78 8.44
C ARG A 580 6.96 -29.59 9.23
N GLY A 581 5.65 -29.34 9.14
CA GLY A 581 4.97 -28.22 9.74
C GLY A 581 3.56 -28.63 10.18
N PHE A 582 2.70 -27.63 10.31
CA PHE A 582 1.28 -27.82 10.58
C PHE A 582 0.49 -27.54 9.31
N PHE A 583 -0.26 -28.53 8.82
CA PHE A 583 -1.19 -28.34 7.72
C PHE A 583 -2.60 -28.18 8.27
N LEU A 584 -3.19 -27.00 8.08
CA LEU A 584 -4.54 -26.70 8.53
C LEU A 584 -5.50 -26.98 7.38
N GLN A 585 -6.03 -28.20 7.36
CA GLN A 585 -6.73 -28.76 6.20
C GLN A 585 -8.06 -28.05 5.91
N GLN A 586 -8.76 -27.58 6.94
CA GLN A 586 -10.10 -26.99 6.86
C GLN A 586 -10.08 -25.50 7.24
N CYS A 587 -9.27 -24.69 6.54
CA CYS A 587 -9.15 -23.25 6.79
C CYS A 587 -10.07 -22.43 5.87
N TYR A 588 -10.91 -21.56 6.46
CA TYR A 588 -11.92 -20.79 5.75
C TYR A 588 -11.70 -19.27 5.80
N VAL A 589 -12.03 -18.60 4.70
CA VAL A 589 -12.02 -17.13 4.59
C VAL A 589 -13.43 -16.56 4.71
N PRO A 590 -13.60 -15.41 5.38
CA PRO A 590 -14.92 -14.85 5.64
C PRO A 590 -15.57 -14.21 4.43
N CYS A 591 -14.78 -13.81 3.43
CA CYS A 591 -15.26 -13.29 2.16
C CYS A 591 -14.22 -13.62 1.10
N ALA A 592 -14.58 -14.42 0.10
CA ALA A 592 -13.67 -14.89 -0.94
C ALA A 592 -13.44 -13.83 -2.04
N ARG A 593 -12.89 -12.68 -1.61
CA ARG A 593 -12.41 -11.57 -2.44
C ARG A 593 -11.10 -11.06 -1.81
N THR A 594 -10.17 -10.62 -2.66
CA THR A 594 -8.80 -10.29 -2.26
C THR A 594 -8.71 -9.25 -1.13
N ALA A 595 -9.30 -8.07 -1.31
CA ALA A 595 -9.21 -6.99 -0.32
C ALA A 595 -9.81 -7.36 1.06
N PRO A 596 -11.07 -7.84 1.16
CA PRO A 596 -11.64 -8.19 2.45
C PRO A 596 -10.94 -9.38 3.09
N SER A 597 -10.49 -10.38 2.31
CA SER A 597 -9.78 -11.52 2.88
C SER A 597 -8.40 -11.16 3.42
N LEU A 598 -7.60 -10.39 2.68
CA LEU A 598 -6.30 -9.90 3.18
C LEU A 598 -6.48 -9.01 4.42
N ALA A 599 -7.51 -8.16 4.44
CA ALA A 599 -7.83 -7.35 5.61
C ALA A 599 -8.18 -8.23 6.83
N SER A 600 -9.07 -9.21 6.66
CA SER A 600 -9.45 -10.16 7.71
C SER A 600 -8.24 -10.96 8.22
N LEU A 601 -7.39 -11.46 7.32
CA LEU A 601 -6.21 -12.25 7.64
C LEU A 601 -5.15 -11.45 8.42
N LEU A 602 -4.93 -10.18 8.06
CA LEU A 602 -3.90 -9.34 8.71
C LEU A 602 -4.41 -8.62 9.96
N THR A 603 -5.71 -8.38 10.10
CA THR A 603 -6.29 -7.73 11.29
C THR A 603 -6.84 -8.71 12.31
N GLY A 604 -7.15 -9.94 11.90
CA GLY A 604 -7.85 -10.90 12.74
C GLY A 604 -9.31 -10.49 13.03
N LEU A 605 -9.92 -9.69 12.15
CA LEU A 605 -11.28 -9.17 12.28
C LEU A 605 -12.18 -9.69 11.16
N TRP A 606 -13.49 -9.69 11.40
CA TRP A 606 -14.47 -10.00 10.37
C TRP A 606 -14.68 -8.82 9.39
N PRO A 607 -15.14 -9.06 8.14
CA PRO A 607 -15.40 -8.01 7.15
C PRO A 607 -16.31 -6.87 7.64
N HIS A 608 -17.36 -7.18 8.40
CA HIS A 608 -18.26 -6.17 8.97
C HIS A 608 -17.62 -5.39 10.13
N SER A 609 -16.58 -5.92 10.77
CA SER A 609 -15.89 -5.29 11.90
C SER A 609 -14.81 -4.32 11.41
N HIS A 610 -14.00 -4.71 10.42
CA HIS A 610 -12.99 -3.82 9.83
C HIS A 610 -13.50 -2.97 8.66
N GLY A 611 -14.74 -3.18 8.21
CA GLY A 611 -15.42 -2.34 7.23
C GLY A 611 -15.07 -2.57 5.75
N ILE A 612 -14.10 -3.43 5.44
CA ILE A 612 -13.73 -3.77 4.05
C ILE A 612 -14.50 -5.03 3.65
N ARG A 613 -15.44 -4.90 2.71
CA ARG A 613 -16.31 -6.02 2.27
C ARG A 613 -16.24 -6.33 0.77
N ASP A 614 -15.45 -5.54 0.05
CA ASP A 614 -15.20 -5.63 -1.39
C ASP A 614 -13.89 -4.90 -1.75
N ASN A 615 -13.49 -4.97 -3.03
CA ASN A 615 -12.22 -4.41 -3.52
C ASN A 615 -12.28 -2.90 -3.84
N PHE A 616 -13.46 -2.28 -3.77
CA PHE A 616 -13.75 -0.91 -4.21
C PHE A 616 -13.94 0.06 -3.04
N SER A 617 -13.07 -0.05 -2.03
CA SER A 617 -13.09 0.85 -0.86
C SER A 617 -12.50 2.22 -1.18
N THR A 618 -13.06 3.27 -0.55
CA THR A 618 -12.58 4.65 -0.59
C THR A 618 -11.28 4.82 0.21
N LEU A 619 -10.60 5.97 0.06
CA LEU A 619 -9.46 6.34 0.91
C LEU A 619 -9.84 6.59 2.37
N ASP A 620 -11.06 7.05 2.64
CA ASP A 620 -11.52 7.26 4.02
C ASP A 620 -11.85 5.92 4.69
N GLU A 621 -12.44 4.98 3.94
CA GLU A 621 -12.67 3.60 4.37
C GLU A 621 -11.38 2.79 4.50
N SER A 622 -10.31 3.18 3.82
CA SER A 622 -9.04 2.48 3.94
C SER A 622 -8.40 2.69 5.31
N ASN A 623 -8.83 3.69 6.09
CA ASN A 623 -8.42 3.81 7.49
C ASN A 623 -9.13 2.76 8.35
N LEU A 624 -8.51 1.59 8.45
CA LEU A 624 -9.03 0.46 9.21
C LEU A 624 -9.30 0.80 10.68
N GLY A 625 -8.64 1.80 11.27
CA GLY A 625 -8.84 2.16 12.69
C GLY A 625 -8.46 1.08 13.71
N HIS A 626 -7.92 -0.04 13.24
CA HIS A 626 -7.62 -1.25 14.01
C HIS A 626 -6.15 -1.66 13.87
N ALA A 627 -5.63 -2.30 14.92
CA ALA A 627 -4.33 -2.94 14.95
C ALA A 627 -4.28 -4.12 13.96
N SER A 628 -3.24 -4.14 13.14
CA SER A 628 -2.94 -5.25 12.24
C SER A 628 -1.62 -5.93 12.62
N LEU A 629 -1.46 -7.19 12.22
CA LEU A 629 -0.27 -8.01 12.45
C LEU A 629 1.04 -7.26 12.13
N PRO A 630 1.21 -6.57 10.97
CA PRO A 630 2.46 -5.88 10.69
C PRO A 630 2.65 -4.65 11.57
N GLN A 631 1.60 -3.90 11.91
CA GLN A 631 1.69 -2.79 12.87
C GLN A 631 2.14 -3.26 14.25
N VAL A 632 1.57 -4.36 14.76
CA VAL A 632 1.94 -4.92 16.07
C VAL A 632 3.39 -5.38 16.05
N LEU A 633 3.79 -6.13 15.02
CA LEU A 633 5.17 -6.61 14.87
C LEU A 633 6.17 -5.44 14.77
N ASP A 634 5.87 -4.40 13.99
CA ASP A 634 6.71 -3.19 13.88
C ASP A 634 6.91 -2.51 15.25
N ARG A 635 5.82 -2.31 16.00
CA ARG A 635 5.87 -1.75 17.37
C ARG A 635 6.74 -2.58 18.31
N HIS A 636 6.88 -3.89 18.05
CA HIS A 636 7.71 -4.81 18.83
C HIS A 636 9.10 -5.09 18.22
N GLY A 637 9.55 -4.25 17.29
CA GLY A 637 10.92 -4.22 16.79
C GLY A 637 11.18 -5.07 15.55
N TYR A 638 10.15 -5.66 14.94
CA TYR A 638 10.29 -6.35 13.67
C TYR A 638 10.45 -5.35 12.52
N HIS A 639 11.28 -5.69 11.56
CA HIS A 639 11.31 -5.01 10.27
C HIS A 639 10.23 -5.61 9.35
N THR A 640 9.22 -4.82 8.98
CA THR A 640 8.05 -5.29 8.23
C THR A 640 8.12 -4.94 6.75
N ILE A 641 7.95 -5.95 5.89
CA ILE A 641 8.12 -5.86 4.44
C ILE A 641 6.90 -6.51 3.76
N ALA A 642 6.33 -5.85 2.76
CA ALA A 642 5.37 -6.46 1.83
C ALA A 642 5.95 -6.47 0.42
N ILE A 643 5.81 -7.58 -0.31
CA ILE A 643 6.23 -7.70 -1.72
C ILE A 643 5.09 -8.32 -2.50
N SER A 644 4.66 -7.65 -3.58
CA SER A 644 3.56 -8.15 -4.41
C SER A 644 3.66 -7.67 -5.86
N ASP A 645 2.83 -8.27 -6.70
CA ASP A 645 2.45 -7.83 -8.04
C ASP A 645 1.00 -7.32 -8.01
N TRP A 646 0.26 -7.45 -9.12
CA TRP A 646 -1.03 -6.83 -9.36
C TRP A 646 -2.06 -7.06 -8.24
N CYS A 647 -2.25 -8.30 -7.78
CA CYS A 647 -3.29 -8.64 -6.80
C CYS A 647 -3.08 -8.00 -5.41
N GLY A 648 -1.85 -7.95 -4.93
CA GLY A 648 -1.56 -7.40 -3.59
C GLY A 648 -1.32 -5.90 -3.56
N ALA A 649 -1.85 -5.14 -4.52
CA ALA A 649 -1.88 -3.67 -4.41
C ALA A 649 -2.56 -3.21 -3.11
N ASP A 650 -3.53 -3.99 -2.63
CA ASP A 650 -4.27 -3.72 -1.39
C ASP A 650 -3.39 -3.71 -0.13
N LEU A 651 -2.26 -4.43 -0.13
CA LEU A 651 -1.28 -4.40 0.97
C LEU A 651 -0.65 -3.01 1.16
N GLY A 652 -0.68 -2.16 0.12
CA GLY A 652 -0.26 -0.76 0.19
C GLY A 652 -1.41 0.25 0.13
N LYS A 653 -2.63 -0.19 -0.19
CA LYS A 653 -3.85 0.62 -0.16
C LYS A 653 -4.32 0.83 1.28
N PHE A 654 -4.27 -0.23 2.09
CA PHE A 654 -4.65 -0.18 3.50
C PHE A 654 -3.42 0.08 4.41
N PRO A 655 -3.57 0.80 5.52
CA PRO A 655 -2.48 1.18 6.40
C PRO A 655 -2.07 0.03 7.35
N PHE A 656 -1.79 -1.16 6.82
CA PHE A 656 -1.38 -2.34 7.62
C PHE A 656 -0.04 -2.20 8.37
N GLY A 657 0.69 -1.08 8.21
CA GLY A 657 1.90 -0.80 8.99
C GLY A 657 3.19 -1.42 8.48
N PHE A 658 3.23 -1.86 7.21
CA PHE A 658 4.49 -2.27 6.57
C PHE A 658 5.45 -1.08 6.44
N LYS A 659 6.74 -1.28 6.81
CA LYS A 659 7.78 -0.26 6.60
C LYS A 659 8.25 -0.18 5.16
N ASP A 660 8.43 -1.33 4.53
CA ASP A 660 8.91 -1.45 3.17
C ASP A 660 7.83 -2.05 2.25
N LEU A 661 7.41 -1.29 1.23
CA LEU A 661 6.40 -1.68 0.26
C LEU A 661 7.00 -1.94 -1.13
N ASP A 662 7.03 -3.22 -1.45
CA ASP A 662 7.40 -3.94 -2.66
C ASP A 662 6.35 -4.11 -3.78
N LEU A 663 5.45 -3.16 -4.05
CA LEU A 663 4.17 -3.45 -4.75
C LEU A 663 3.66 -2.32 -5.69
N PRO A 664 2.69 -2.59 -6.59
CA PRO A 664 2.05 -1.55 -7.39
C PRO A 664 1.21 -0.57 -6.57
N LYS A 665 0.81 0.54 -7.20
CA LYS A 665 -0.17 1.48 -6.61
C LYS A 665 -1.59 0.92 -6.74
N ASP A 666 -2.57 1.61 -6.15
CA ASP A 666 -3.99 1.25 -6.24
C ASP A 666 -4.41 0.96 -7.70
N GLN A 667 -4.83 -0.28 -7.94
CA GLN A 667 -5.24 -0.78 -9.25
C GLN A 667 -6.67 -0.40 -9.60
N TRP A 668 -7.52 -0.15 -8.60
CA TRP A 668 -8.91 0.26 -8.78
C TRP A 668 -9.03 1.78 -8.91
N ASN A 669 -8.12 2.37 -9.67
CA ASN A 669 -8.02 3.81 -9.91
C ASN A 669 -8.03 4.11 -11.42
N ILE A 670 -8.98 4.93 -11.87
CA ILE A 670 -9.17 5.23 -13.29
C ILE A 670 -7.94 5.90 -13.92
N ARG A 671 -7.18 6.69 -13.16
CA ARG A 671 -5.95 7.31 -13.65
C ARG A 671 -4.86 6.28 -13.87
N TYR A 672 -4.78 5.27 -13.01
CA TYR A 672 -3.87 4.15 -13.19
C TYR A 672 -4.22 3.37 -14.48
N LEU A 673 -5.50 3.08 -14.69
CA LEU A 673 -6.00 2.41 -15.91
C LEU A 673 -5.71 3.24 -17.18
N ILE A 674 -6.02 4.54 -17.18
CA ILE A 674 -5.72 5.44 -18.30
C ILE A 674 -4.22 5.45 -18.62
N ARG A 675 -3.36 5.37 -17.61
CA ARG A 675 -1.90 5.37 -17.79
C ARG A 675 -1.35 4.11 -18.45
N GLN A 676 -2.08 3.00 -18.47
CA GLN A 676 -1.73 1.80 -19.25
C GLN A 676 -1.83 2.07 -20.75
N GLY A 677 -2.72 2.98 -21.15
CA GLY A 677 -2.93 3.39 -22.54
C GLY A 677 -3.56 2.32 -23.44
N PRO A 678 -3.78 2.64 -24.72
CA PRO A 678 -4.40 1.73 -25.67
C PRO A 678 -3.52 0.50 -25.98
N LYS A 679 -4.17 -0.60 -26.36
CA LYS A 679 -3.52 -1.91 -26.54
C LYS A 679 -2.33 -1.94 -27.50
N ASP A 680 -2.35 -1.26 -28.65
CA ASP A 680 -1.23 -1.39 -29.61
C ASP A 680 0.07 -0.76 -29.12
N ILE A 681 0.02 0.49 -28.62
CA ILE A 681 1.21 1.12 -28.02
C ILE A 681 1.61 0.41 -26.72
N ARG A 682 0.62 -0.07 -25.94
CA ARG A 682 0.84 -0.89 -24.75
C ARG A 682 1.56 -2.19 -25.09
N LEU A 683 1.15 -2.90 -26.13
CA LEU A 683 1.78 -4.14 -26.60
C LEU A 683 3.22 -3.91 -26.96
N PHE A 684 3.50 -2.91 -27.81
CA PHE A 684 4.86 -2.57 -28.20
C PHE A 684 5.74 -2.32 -26.98
N LEU A 685 5.30 -1.48 -26.04
CA LEU A 685 6.07 -1.18 -24.83
C LEU A 685 6.21 -2.39 -23.90
N SER A 686 5.18 -3.23 -23.79
CA SER A 686 5.17 -4.40 -22.89
C SER A 686 6.28 -5.41 -23.23
N LEU A 687 6.68 -5.49 -24.50
CA LEU A 687 7.83 -6.30 -24.96
C LEU A 687 9.19 -5.85 -24.36
N PHE A 688 9.24 -4.68 -23.74
CA PHE A 688 10.47 -4.09 -23.18
C PHE A 688 10.33 -3.70 -21.71
N THR A 689 9.16 -3.88 -21.08
CA THR A 689 8.93 -3.42 -19.70
C THR A 689 8.92 -4.52 -18.66
N HIS A 690 9.04 -5.80 -19.01
CA HIS A 690 9.08 -6.89 -18.01
C HIS A 690 10.48 -7.02 -17.35
N ASN A 691 10.92 -5.96 -16.67
CA ASN A 691 12.24 -5.79 -16.03
C ASN A 691 12.25 -4.55 -15.12
N GLU A 692 13.39 -4.26 -14.47
CA GLU A 692 13.56 -3.11 -13.57
C GLU A 692 13.35 -1.73 -14.25
N PHE A 693 13.64 -1.60 -15.55
CA PHE A 693 13.35 -0.36 -16.28
C PHE A 693 11.84 -0.13 -16.37
N GLY A 694 11.09 -1.14 -16.80
CA GLY A 694 9.62 -1.03 -16.85
C GLY A 694 9.03 -0.77 -15.47
N ARG A 695 9.48 -1.50 -14.44
CA ARG A 695 9.08 -1.24 -13.05
C ARG A 695 9.29 0.21 -12.61
N ARG A 696 10.41 0.83 -13.02
CA ARG A 696 10.77 2.18 -12.59
C ARG A 696 10.02 3.28 -13.36
N PHE A 697 9.87 3.12 -14.67
CA PHE A 697 9.41 4.20 -15.56
C PHE A 697 8.02 3.98 -16.14
N LEU A 698 7.58 2.73 -16.24
CA LEU A 698 6.29 2.29 -16.76
C LEU A 698 5.64 1.24 -15.84
N PRO A 699 5.49 1.52 -14.53
CA PRO A 699 4.98 0.53 -13.55
C PRO A 699 3.59 0.00 -13.91
N GLU A 700 2.78 0.81 -14.60
CA GLU A 700 1.44 0.43 -15.05
C GLU A 700 1.46 -0.70 -16.10
N LEU A 701 2.54 -0.82 -16.86
CA LEU A 701 2.74 -1.90 -17.82
C LEU A 701 3.50 -3.08 -17.22
N TYR A 702 4.35 -2.80 -16.23
CA TYR A 702 5.08 -3.82 -15.48
C TYR A 702 4.16 -4.67 -14.60
N TYR A 703 3.24 -4.03 -13.88
CA TYR A 703 2.24 -4.68 -13.01
C TYR A 703 0.88 -4.82 -13.71
N LEU A 704 0.88 -5.14 -15.01
CA LEU A 704 -0.36 -5.28 -15.77
C LEU A 704 -1.13 -6.53 -15.30
N ALA A 705 -2.45 -6.39 -15.13
CA ALA A 705 -3.33 -7.50 -14.75
C ALA A 705 -3.19 -8.69 -15.72
N GLY A 706 -3.15 -9.90 -15.18
CA GLY A 706 -3.05 -11.15 -15.94
C GLY A 706 -1.70 -11.44 -16.58
N VAL A 707 -0.67 -10.62 -16.31
CA VAL A 707 0.71 -10.92 -16.73
C VAL A 707 1.44 -11.63 -15.59
N PRO A 708 1.93 -12.87 -15.78
CA PRO A 708 2.60 -13.61 -14.73
C PRO A 708 3.94 -12.96 -14.34
N MET A 709 4.21 -12.93 -13.04
CA MET A 709 5.43 -12.33 -12.46
C MET A 709 6.07 -13.20 -11.37
N THR A 710 5.62 -14.44 -11.20
CA THR A 710 6.03 -15.39 -10.15
C THR A 710 7.55 -15.49 -10.01
N SER A 711 8.25 -15.70 -11.12
CA SER A 711 9.73 -15.84 -11.12
C SER A 711 10.45 -14.53 -10.76
N LEU A 712 9.89 -13.40 -11.19
CA LEU A 712 10.46 -12.09 -10.94
C LEU A 712 10.24 -11.64 -9.48
N LEU A 713 9.07 -11.92 -8.93
CA LEU A 713 8.76 -11.75 -7.51
C LEU A 713 9.64 -12.65 -6.66
N GLY A 714 9.78 -13.94 -7.02
CA GLY A 714 10.69 -14.85 -6.32
C GLY A 714 12.12 -14.31 -6.25
N LYS A 715 12.63 -13.75 -7.35
CA LYS A 715 13.95 -13.09 -7.38
C LYS A 715 14.03 -11.87 -6.46
N ARG A 716 12.99 -11.04 -6.42
CA ARG A 716 12.89 -9.87 -5.54
C ARG A 716 12.82 -10.28 -4.07
N THR A 717 12.07 -11.33 -3.76
CA THR A 717 11.97 -11.93 -2.42
C THR A 717 13.32 -12.44 -1.94
N ARG A 718 14.03 -13.23 -2.74
CA ARG A 718 15.40 -13.68 -2.41
C ARG A 718 16.36 -12.50 -2.17
N SER A 719 16.26 -11.45 -2.99
CA SER A 719 17.02 -10.21 -2.77
C SER A 719 16.64 -9.50 -1.47
N ALA A 720 15.36 -9.51 -1.10
CA ALA A 720 14.88 -8.93 0.15
C ALA A 720 15.34 -9.73 1.37
N ILE A 721 15.34 -11.07 1.29
CA ILE A 721 15.90 -11.94 2.34
C ILE A 721 17.38 -11.63 2.56
N SER A 722 18.18 -11.54 1.49
CA SER A 722 19.60 -11.15 1.63
C SER A 722 19.79 -9.78 2.28
N ARG A 723 18.89 -8.82 2.06
CA ARG A 723 18.92 -7.52 2.74
C ARG A 723 18.51 -7.63 4.20
N ALA A 724 17.45 -8.36 4.50
CA ALA A 724 16.98 -8.58 5.86
C ALA A 724 17.99 -9.35 6.72
N ALA A 725 18.78 -10.24 6.11
CA ALA A 725 19.88 -10.96 6.75
C ALA A 725 20.99 -10.02 7.29
N GLN A 726 21.17 -8.84 6.68
CA GLN A 726 22.15 -7.84 7.11
C GLN A 726 21.66 -6.94 8.24
N ILE A 727 20.36 -7.01 8.57
CA ILE A 727 19.76 -6.20 9.61
C ILE A 727 19.69 -7.05 10.88
N ASP A 728 20.27 -6.56 11.98
CA ASP A 728 20.19 -7.19 13.31
C ASP A 728 18.83 -6.87 13.98
N LYS A 729 17.75 -7.23 13.28
CA LYS A 729 16.35 -7.16 13.75
C LYS A 729 15.57 -8.33 13.16
N PRO A 730 14.61 -8.93 13.88
CA PRO A 730 13.74 -9.93 13.28
C PRO A 730 12.92 -9.28 12.15
N PHE A 731 12.56 -10.03 11.12
CA PHE A 731 11.72 -9.51 10.03
C PHE A 731 10.38 -10.22 9.96
N PHE A 732 9.37 -9.47 9.53
CA PHE A 732 8.10 -9.98 9.03
C PHE A 732 8.04 -9.64 7.55
N MET A 733 8.03 -10.65 6.69
CA MET A 733 7.97 -10.45 5.24
C MET A 733 6.74 -11.15 4.70
N ASN A 734 5.79 -10.37 4.17
CA ASN A 734 4.65 -10.89 3.43
C ASN A 734 4.91 -10.81 1.93
N VAL A 735 4.94 -11.95 1.26
CA VAL A 735 5.10 -12.07 -0.19
C VAL A 735 3.81 -12.64 -0.75
N PHE A 736 3.09 -11.85 -1.52
CA PHE A 736 1.81 -12.24 -2.09
C PHE A 736 1.90 -12.16 -3.62
N MET A 737 1.62 -13.27 -4.31
CA MET A 737 1.81 -13.38 -5.76
C MET A 737 0.47 -13.58 -6.48
N SER A 738 0.31 -13.01 -7.67
CA SER A 738 -0.87 -13.25 -8.54
C SER A 738 -0.81 -14.60 -9.26
N SER A 739 0.05 -15.53 -8.81
CA SER A 739 0.45 -16.70 -9.58
C SER A 739 -0.73 -17.55 -10.04
N THR A 740 -1.73 -17.74 -9.17
CA THR A 740 -2.93 -18.56 -9.45
C THR A 740 -4.19 -17.74 -9.74
N HIS A 741 -4.08 -16.42 -9.90
CA HIS A 741 -5.23 -15.57 -10.24
C HIS A 741 -5.60 -15.68 -11.72
N ALA A 742 -6.89 -15.55 -12.06
CA ALA A 742 -7.37 -15.54 -13.44
C ALA A 742 -6.75 -14.37 -14.25
N PRO A 743 -6.38 -14.54 -15.53
CA PRO A 743 -6.71 -15.60 -16.46
C PRO A 743 -5.76 -16.83 -16.46
N PHE A 744 -5.07 -17.17 -15.37
CA PHE A 744 -4.23 -18.37 -15.28
C PHE A 744 -3.15 -18.46 -16.37
N GLY A 745 -2.13 -17.62 -16.23
CA GLY A 745 -0.91 -17.72 -17.01
C GLY A 745 0.27 -18.01 -16.11
N SER A 746 1.17 -18.89 -16.56
CA SER A 746 2.46 -19.11 -15.91
C SER A 746 3.61 -18.82 -16.87
N GLU A 747 4.79 -18.52 -16.34
CA GLU A 747 5.99 -18.34 -17.15
C GLU A 747 6.49 -19.68 -17.73
N TYR A 748 7.28 -19.63 -18.81
CA TYR A 748 8.01 -20.82 -19.28
C TYR A 748 8.98 -21.30 -18.18
N PRO A 749 9.11 -22.62 -17.95
CA PRO A 749 8.53 -23.72 -18.74
C PRO A 749 7.16 -24.21 -18.25
N TYR A 750 6.54 -23.59 -17.24
CA TYR A 750 5.44 -24.22 -16.49
C TYR A 750 4.14 -24.36 -17.23
N TYR A 751 3.80 -23.45 -18.15
CA TYR A 751 2.62 -23.57 -19.01
C TYR A 751 2.83 -24.55 -20.17
N ALA A 752 4.10 -24.83 -20.53
CA ALA A 752 4.42 -25.51 -21.77
C ALA A 752 3.93 -26.96 -21.83
N PRO A 753 3.96 -27.77 -20.74
CA PRO A 753 3.34 -29.09 -20.71
C PRO A 753 1.84 -29.07 -20.99
N GLN A 754 1.14 -28.00 -20.62
CA GLN A 754 -0.32 -27.84 -20.76
C GLN A 754 -0.71 -27.15 -22.06
N ALA A 755 0.23 -26.44 -22.69
CA ALA A 755 0.06 -25.90 -24.04
C ALA A 755 0.41 -26.96 -25.10
N SER A 756 -0.33 -28.08 -25.14
CA SER A 756 -0.10 -29.15 -26.13
C SER A 756 0.02 -28.61 -27.55
N LYS A 757 0.94 -29.18 -28.35
CA LYS A 757 1.14 -28.75 -29.75
C LYS A 757 -0.13 -28.94 -30.59
N ASP A 758 -0.93 -29.95 -30.24
CA ASP A 758 -2.17 -30.29 -30.95
C ASP A 758 -3.38 -29.49 -30.45
N TYR A 759 -3.20 -28.68 -29.40
CA TYR A 759 -4.23 -27.78 -28.91
C TYR A 759 -4.33 -26.49 -29.74
N PHE A 760 -5.47 -26.25 -30.39
CA PHE A 760 -5.72 -25.06 -31.21
C PHE A 760 -6.82 -24.13 -30.67
N GLY A 761 -7.36 -24.40 -29.48
CA GLY A 761 -8.34 -23.55 -28.83
C GLY A 761 -7.78 -22.18 -28.41
N CYS A 762 -8.68 -21.26 -28.06
CA CYS A 762 -8.30 -19.89 -27.71
C CYS A 762 -7.52 -19.82 -26.38
N SER A 763 -7.73 -20.76 -25.46
CA SER A 763 -7.12 -20.75 -24.13
C SER A 763 -5.81 -21.54 -24.06
N LYS A 764 -4.90 -21.40 -25.06
CA LYS A 764 -3.67 -22.21 -25.12
C LYS A 764 -2.64 -21.82 -24.07
N PHE A 765 -2.56 -20.53 -23.75
CA PHE A 765 -1.54 -19.98 -22.86
C PHE A 765 -2.11 -19.37 -21.59
N VAL A 766 -3.31 -18.79 -21.69
CA VAL A 766 -4.10 -18.22 -20.60
C VAL A 766 -5.58 -18.44 -20.91
N MET A 767 -6.46 -18.33 -19.92
CA MET A 767 -7.91 -18.28 -20.07
C MET A 767 -8.32 -17.08 -20.93
N SER A 768 -8.79 -17.37 -22.14
CA SER A 768 -9.02 -16.33 -23.14
C SER A 768 -10.25 -15.46 -22.87
N GLY A 769 -10.18 -14.20 -23.32
CA GLY A 769 -11.33 -13.28 -23.32
C GLY A 769 -11.61 -12.59 -21.97
N LEU A 770 -10.60 -12.47 -21.11
CA LEU A 770 -10.71 -11.78 -19.81
C LEU A 770 -9.90 -10.47 -19.77
N ASN A 771 -9.63 -9.87 -20.94
CA ASN A 771 -8.71 -8.74 -21.06
C ASN A 771 -9.39 -7.38 -20.83
N GLU A 772 -10.73 -7.33 -20.81
CA GLU A 772 -11.55 -6.13 -20.66
C GLU A 772 -12.72 -6.40 -19.69
N PRO A 773 -13.12 -5.43 -18.84
CA PRO A 773 -14.23 -5.63 -17.90
C PRO A 773 -15.55 -6.09 -18.55
N PHE A 774 -15.89 -5.53 -19.72
CA PHE A 774 -17.09 -5.93 -20.46
C PHE A 774 -17.03 -7.36 -20.98
N GLU A 775 -15.84 -7.83 -21.39
CA GLU A 775 -15.66 -9.22 -21.78
C GLU A 775 -15.84 -10.11 -20.55
N VAL A 776 -15.26 -9.77 -19.40
CA VAL A 776 -15.44 -10.54 -18.15
C VAL A 776 -16.93 -10.72 -17.81
N ILE A 777 -17.74 -9.66 -17.89
CA ILE A 777 -19.20 -9.73 -17.68
C ILE A 777 -19.86 -10.71 -18.64
N GLN A 778 -19.54 -10.62 -19.94
CA GLN A 778 -20.10 -11.52 -20.95
C GLN A 778 -19.66 -12.97 -20.73
N ARG A 779 -18.41 -13.17 -20.30
CA ARG A 779 -17.78 -14.48 -20.05
C ARG A 779 -18.30 -15.13 -18.77
N GLN A 780 -18.68 -14.37 -17.74
CA GLN A 780 -19.32 -14.91 -16.54
C GLN A 780 -20.69 -15.56 -16.82
N LYS A 781 -21.34 -15.19 -17.93
CA LYS A 781 -22.62 -15.78 -18.37
C LYS A 781 -22.46 -17.07 -19.20
N GLN A 782 -21.22 -17.48 -19.50
CA GLN A 782 -20.94 -18.66 -20.32
C GLN A 782 -20.77 -19.93 -19.48
N VAL A 783 -21.00 -21.09 -20.10
CA VAL A 783 -20.89 -22.43 -19.48
C VAL A 783 -19.48 -23.00 -19.61
N LYS A 784 -19.15 -24.05 -18.84
CA LYS A 784 -17.80 -24.64 -18.78
C LYS A 784 -17.27 -25.13 -20.14
N GLU A 785 -18.14 -25.64 -21.02
CA GLU A 785 -17.77 -26.16 -22.34
C GLU A 785 -17.23 -25.07 -23.26
N PHE A 786 -17.77 -23.86 -23.13
CA PHE A 786 -17.33 -22.71 -23.89
C PHE A 786 -15.84 -22.38 -23.66
N PHE A 787 -15.35 -22.67 -22.45
CA PHE A 787 -14.02 -22.31 -22.00
C PHE A 787 -12.95 -23.37 -22.22
N ASP A 788 -13.36 -24.57 -22.64
CA ASP A 788 -12.51 -25.76 -22.61
C ASP A 788 -11.95 -26.00 -21.21
N PHE A 789 -12.86 -26.45 -20.34
CA PHE A 789 -12.64 -26.60 -18.91
C PHE A 789 -11.34 -27.33 -18.55
N GLU A 790 -11.06 -28.46 -19.20
CA GLU A 790 -9.86 -29.26 -18.97
C GLU A 790 -8.59 -28.45 -19.25
N GLN A 791 -8.58 -27.68 -20.34
CA GLN A 791 -7.44 -26.81 -20.64
C GLN A 791 -7.25 -25.72 -19.59
N ILE A 792 -8.32 -25.11 -19.09
CA ILE A 792 -8.23 -24.10 -18.03
C ILE A 792 -7.65 -24.72 -16.76
N LEU A 793 -8.12 -25.90 -16.38
CA LEU A 793 -7.67 -26.56 -15.18
C LEU A 793 -6.19 -26.95 -15.28
N ASN A 794 -5.75 -27.42 -16.45
CA ASN A 794 -4.35 -27.67 -16.74
C ASN A 794 -3.51 -26.38 -16.64
N LEU A 795 -3.96 -25.25 -17.20
CA LEU A 795 -3.26 -23.97 -17.06
C LEU A 795 -3.15 -23.52 -15.60
N TYR A 796 -4.20 -23.72 -14.80
CA TYR A 796 -4.20 -23.47 -13.36
C TYR A 796 -3.16 -24.34 -12.63
N ASP A 797 -3.11 -25.64 -12.92
CA ASP A 797 -2.10 -26.53 -12.35
C ASP A 797 -0.67 -26.12 -12.75
N GLY A 798 -0.47 -25.60 -13.97
CA GLY A 798 0.79 -24.98 -14.39
C GLY A 798 1.17 -23.76 -13.54
N CYS A 799 0.18 -22.95 -13.15
CA CYS A 799 0.36 -21.82 -12.23
C CYS A 799 0.72 -22.27 -10.82
N VAL A 800 0.02 -23.27 -10.28
CA VAL A 800 0.31 -23.88 -8.97
C VAL A 800 1.73 -24.44 -8.93
N ARG A 801 2.15 -25.16 -9.98
CA ARG A 801 3.51 -25.72 -10.08
C ARG A 801 4.60 -24.65 -10.13
N ASN A 802 4.35 -23.55 -10.83
CA ASN A 802 5.26 -22.41 -10.89
C ASN A 802 5.43 -21.75 -9.51
N PHE A 803 4.33 -21.55 -8.79
CA PHE A 803 4.34 -21.04 -7.42
C PHE A 803 5.12 -21.97 -6.48
N ASP A 804 4.84 -23.28 -6.48
CA ASP A 804 5.57 -24.28 -5.68
C ASP A 804 7.08 -24.22 -5.93
N TYR A 805 7.47 -24.16 -7.21
CA TYR A 805 8.88 -24.12 -7.57
C TYR A 805 9.58 -22.83 -7.09
N GLU A 806 8.95 -21.67 -7.24
CA GLU A 806 9.53 -20.42 -6.75
C GLU A 806 9.57 -20.35 -5.22
N VAL A 807 8.59 -20.92 -4.51
CA VAL A 807 8.66 -21.13 -3.06
C VAL A 807 9.90 -21.96 -2.72
N GLY A 808 10.16 -23.07 -3.42
CA GLY A 808 11.35 -23.90 -3.19
C GLY A 808 12.66 -23.13 -3.36
N ARG A 809 12.74 -22.25 -4.35
CA ARG A 809 13.91 -21.38 -4.54
C ARG A 809 14.06 -20.34 -3.44
N ILE A 810 12.96 -19.78 -2.95
CA ILE A 810 12.96 -18.84 -1.82
C ILE A 810 13.46 -19.53 -0.55
N LEU A 811 12.93 -20.72 -0.24
CA LEU A 811 13.34 -21.50 0.94
C LEU A 811 14.80 -21.91 0.87
N LYS A 812 15.28 -22.36 -0.30
CA LYS A 812 16.70 -22.64 -0.51
C LYS A 812 17.59 -21.41 -0.29
N HIS A 813 17.14 -20.23 -0.69
CA HIS A 813 17.89 -18.99 -0.48
C HIS A 813 17.88 -18.55 0.98
N LEU A 814 16.76 -18.72 1.68
CA LEU A 814 16.65 -18.50 3.12
C LEU A 814 17.66 -19.38 3.89
N ASP A 815 17.78 -20.63 3.48
CA ASP A 815 18.75 -21.59 4.00
C ASP A 815 20.21 -21.17 3.76
N GLN A 816 20.52 -20.78 2.53
CA GLN A 816 21.86 -20.28 2.19
C GLN A 816 22.24 -18.98 2.93
N CYS A 817 21.25 -18.20 3.38
CA CYS A 817 21.47 -17.05 4.26
C CYS A 817 21.63 -17.45 5.75
N GLY A 818 21.46 -18.73 6.10
CA GLY A 818 21.54 -19.23 7.47
C GLY A 818 20.35 -18.80 8.34
N LEU A 819 19.18 -18.55 7.74
CA LEU A 819 18.00 -18.03 8.42
C LEU A 819 16.93 -19.09 8.70
N THR A 820 17.04 -20.30 8.12
CA THR A 820 16.01 -21.37 8.22
C THR A 820 15.62 -21.64 9.67
N GLU A 821 16.57 -22.03 10.52
CA GLU A 821 16.33 -22.50 11.90
C GLU A 821 15.65 -21.48 12.82
N ASN A 822 15.59 -20.20 12.43
CA ASN A 822 14.97 -19.13 13.21
C ASN A 822 13.91 -18.37 12.39
N THR A 823 13.23 -19.04 11.45
CA THR A 823 12.17 -18.41 10.64
C THR A 823 10.93 -19.30 10.60
N ILE A 824 9.81 -18.76 11.07
CA ILE A 824 8.47 -19.33 10.84
C ILE A 824 8.10 -19.06 9.38
N VAL A 825 7.77 -20.10 8.63
CA VAL A 825 7.29 -19.99 7.25
C VAL A 825 5.80 -20.29 7.21
N VAL A 826 5.03 -19.41 6.58
CA VAL A 826 3.59 -19.58 6.40
C VAL A 826 3.27 -19.64 4.91
N ILE A 827 2.54 -20.66 4.48
CA ILE A 827 1.91 -20.72 3.15
C ILE A 827 0.43 -20.44 3.32
N TYR A 828 -0.12 -19.53 2.52
CA TYR A 828 -1.54 -19.19 2.59
C TYR A 828 -2.13 -18.86 1.21
N SER A 829 -3.46 -18.81 1.15
CA SER A 829 -4.20 -18.14 0.08
C SER A 829 -5.13 -17.10 0.69
N ASP A 830 -5.50 -16.06 -0.07
CA ASP A 830 -6.57 -15.13 0.29
C ASP A 830 -7.96 -15.71 -0.02
N HIS A 831 -8.08 -16.57 -1.02
CA HIS A 831 -9.28 -17.36 -1.31
C HIS A 831 -8.94 -18.48 -2.29
N GLY A 832 -9.89 -19.36 -2.55
CA GLY A 832 -9.80 -20.30 -3.66
C GLY A 832 -10.45 -19.75 -4.93
N MET A 833 -11.01 -20.65 -5.74
CA MET A 833 -11.60 -20.35 -7.05
C MET A 833 -12.68 -21.37 -7.37
N GLU A 834 -13.82 -20.90 -7.88
CA GLU A 834 -14.85 -21.71 -8.51
C GLU A 834 -14.48 -22.01 -9.97
N PHE A 835 -14.58 -23.29 -10.31
CA PHE A 835 -14.34 -23.93 -11.59
C PHE A 835 -15.63 -24.58 -12.11
N PHE A 836 -16.75 -23.83 -12.09
CA PHE A 836 -18.07 -24.24 -12.57
C PHE A 836 -18.82 -25.27 -11.72
N GLU A 837 -18.41 -25.53 -10.48
CA GLU A 837 -19.13 -26.39 -9.52
C GLU A 837 -20.58 -25.92 -9.33
N ARG A 838 -20.81 -24.60 -9.43
CA ARG A 838 -22.15 -23.97 -9.43
C ARG A 838 -22.42 -23.21 -10.73
N LYS A 839 -22.06 -23.78 -11.89
CA LYS A 839 -22.32 -23.17 -13.23
C LYS A 839 -21.72 -21.76 -13.43
N THR A 840 -20.79 -21.36 -12.56
CA THR A 840 -20.09 -20.08 -12.63
C THR A 840 -18.61 -20.28 -12.32
N TRP A 841 -17.81 -19.32 -12.72
CA TRP A 841 -16.37 -19.30 -12.47
C TRP A 841 -15.98 -17.96 -11.87
N GLY A 842 -14.89 -17.95 -11.12
CA GLY A 842 -14.45 -16.76 -10.40
C GLY A 842 -14.17 -17.09 -8.94
N GLN A 843 -14.09 -16.06 -8.13
CA GLN A 843 -13.94 -16.17 -6.69
C GLN A 843 -15.24 -15.72 -6.00
N GLY A 844 -15.57 -16.26 -4.84
CA GLY A 844 -16.61 -15.77 -3.94
C GLY A 844 -17.99 -15.51 -4.55
N ASN A 845 -18.39 -16.26 -5.58
CA ASN A 845 -19.72 -16.12 -6.18
C ASN A 845 -20.75 -16.99 -5.45
N SER A 846 -20.32 -18.08 -4.81
CA SER A 846 -21.17 -18.92 -3.98
C SER A 846 -20.52 -19.26 -2.64
N VAL A 847 -21.35 -19.39 -1.60
CA VAL A 847 -20.97 -19.97 -0.30
C VAL A 847 -21.54 -21.38 -0.10
N ILE A 848 -22.30 -21.91 -1.06
CA ILE A 848 -22.83 -23.30 -1.00
C ILE A 848 -21.68 -24.29 -1.12
N VAL A 849 -20.77 -24.05 -2.06
CA VAL A 849 -19.55 -24.83 -2.22
C VAL A 849 -18.39 -24.17 -1.49
N ASP A 850 -17.35 -24.95 -1.20
CA ASP A 850 -16.19 -24.51 -0.44
C ASP A 850 -15.04 -24.00 -1.31
N ASP A 851 -15.07 -24.25 -2.62
CA ASP A 851 -13.95 -24.07 -3.55
C ASP A 851 -13.37 -22.65 -3.55
N SER A 852 -14.21 -21.64 -3.30
CA SER A 852 -13.79 -20.24 -3.11
C SER A 852 -13.37 -19.90 -1.68
N SER A 853 -13.99 -20.51 -0.67
CA SER A 853 -13.84 -20.10 0.74
C SER A 853 -12.80 -20.91 1.52
N ARG A 854 -12.53 -22.16 1.12
CA ARG A 854 -11.52 -23.03 1.73
C ARG A 854 -10.16 -22.81 1.09
N ILE A 855 -9.18 -22.43 1.91
CA ILE A 855 -7.82 -22.10 1.51
C ILE A 855 -6.81 -23.09 2.07
N PRO A 856 -5.66 -23.30 1.41
CA PRO A 856 -4.53 -23.98 2.03
C PRO A 856 -3.90 -23.05 3.07
N LEU A 857 -3.59 -23.61 4.25
CA LEU A 857 -2.80 -22.92 5.27
C LEU A 857 -1.77 -23.89 5.84
N ILE A 858 -0.49 -23.54 5.70
CA ILE A 858 0.64 -24.29 6.26
C ILE A 858 1.42 -23.37 7.17
N ILE A 859 1.72 -23.79 8.39
CA ILE A 859 2.61 -23.08 9.33
C ILE A 859 3.77 -24.01 9.66
N ALA A 860 4.98 -23.68 9.18
CA ALA A 860 6.19 -24.42 9.49
C ALA A 860 7.08 -23.61 10.42
N ASP A 861 7.20 -24.06 11.67
CA ASP A 861 8.12 -23.50 12.65
C ASP A 861 9.21 -24.54 12.96
N PRO A 862 10.47 -24.35 12.53
CA PRO A 862 11.55 -25.32 12.77
C PRO A 862 11.87 -25.52 14.25
N ARG A 863 11.30 -24.68 15.14
CA ARG A 863 11.48 -24.76 16.59
C ARG A 863 10.38 -25.57 17.27
N ALA A 864 9.34 -25.97 16.54
CA ALA A 864 8.26 -26.80 17.06
C ALA A 864 8.76 -28.24 17.33
N SER A 865 8.23 -28.88 18.38
CA SER A 865 8.57 -30.26 18.75
C SER A 865 7.72 -31.31 18.05
N SER A 866 6.61 -30.90 17.41
CA SER A 866 5.64 -31.75 16.73
C SER A 866 5.21 -31.10 15.42
N HIS A 867 4.73 -31.94 14.50
CA HIS A 867 4.24 -31.55 13.18
C HIS A 867 3.08 -32.50 12.82
N HIS A 868 1.92 -31.96 12.46
CA HIS A 868 0.72 -32.76 12.19
C HIS A 868 -0.30 -31.98 11.36
N THR A 869 -1.31 -32.68 10.86
CA THR A 869 -2.44 -32.08 10.14
C THR A 869 -3.54 -31.74 11.13
N ILE A 870 -3.96 -30.47 11.17
CA ILE A 870 -5.17 -30.05 11.87
C ILE A 870 -6.36 -30.26 10.93
N LYS A 871 -7.19 -31.25 11.24
CA LYS A 871 -8.37 -31.63 10.45
C LYS A 871 -9.62 -30.83 10.82
N HIS A 872 -9.60 -30.17 11.98
CA HIS A 872 -10.70 -29.34 12.47
C HIS A 872 -10.82 -28.02 11.68
N THR A 873 -12.03 -27.49 11.67
CA THR A 873 -12.37 -26.20 11.07
C THR A 873 -11.61 -25.07 11.75
N VAL A 874 -10.92 -24.26 10.96
CA VAL A 874 -10.22 -23.05 11.39
C VAL A 874 -10.50 -21.89 10.44
N ARG A 875 -10.10 -20.68 10.80
CA ARG A 875 -10.44 -19.47 10.03
C ARG A 875 -9.20 -18.64 9.76
N SER A 876 -9.17 -17.96 8.63
CA SER A 876 -8.07 -17.04 8.27
C SER A 876 -7.86 -15.91 9.28
N ILE A 877 -8.92 -15.46 9.98
CA ILE A 877 -8.83 -14.45 11.05
C ILE A 877 -8.02 -14.93 12.27
N ASP A 878 -7.85 -16.25 12.42
CA ASP A 878 -7.11 -16.85 13.54
C ASP A 878 -5.58 -16.79 13.29
N LEU A 879 -5.14 -16.49 12.07
CA LEU A 879 -3.71 -16.50 11.72
C LEU A 879 -2.93 -15.37 12.42
N ALA A 880 -3.41 -14.14 12.37
CA ALA A 880 -2.76 -13.00 13.03
C ALA A 880 -2.55 -13.22 14.55
N PRO A 881 -3.57 -13.57 15.36
CA PRO A 881 -3.37 -13.85 16.78
C PRO A 881 -2.48 -15.07 17.03
N THR A 882 -2.56 -16.12 16.19
CA THR A 882 -1.67 -17.29 16.28
C THR A 882 -0.21 -16.90 16.11
N LEU A 883 0.12 -16.11 15.08
CA LEU A 883 1.50 -15.70 14.83
C LEU A 883 2.05 -14.81 15.95
N LEU A 884 1.24 -13.91 16.50
CA LEU A 884 1.62 -13.09 17.66
C LEU A 884 1.95 -13.95 18.88
N ASP A 885 1.11 -14.95 19.19
CA ASP A 885 1.34 -15.88 20.30
C ASP A 885 2.57 -16.78 20.08
N MET A 886 2.79 -17.26 18.85
CA MET A 886 3.98 -18.05 18.49
C MET A 886 5.30 -17.28 18.70
N VAL A 887 5.29 -15.95 18.57
CA VAL A 887 6.45 -15.10 18.85
C VAL A 887 6.44 -14.46 20.25
N GLY A 888 5.47 -14.83 21.10
CA GLY A 888 5.37 -14.37 22.48
C GLY A 888 4.97 -12.90 22.65
N LEU A 889 4.19 -12.37 21.70
CA LEU A 889 3.68 -10.99 21.74
C LEU A 889 2.20 -10.95 22.20
N PRO A 890 1.77 -9.85 22.84
CA PRO A 890 0.38 -9.71 23.26
C PRO A 890 -0.56 -9.61 22.06
N ILE A 891 -1.68 -10.33 22.13
CA ILE A 891 -2.76 -10.25 21.14
C ILE A 891 -3.63 -9.03 21.48
N PRO A 892 -3.82 -8.06 20.56
CA PRO A 892 -4.73 -6.95 20.76
C PRO A 892 -6.16 -7.43 21.05
N LYS A 893 -6.82 -6.82 22.04
CA LYS A 893 -8.16 -7.22 22.50
C LYS A 893 -9.26 -7.09 21.44
N GLU A 894 -9.03 -6.25 20.44
CA GLU A 894 -9.95 -6.04 19.34
C GLU A 894 -9.93 -7.18 18.32
N MET A 895 -8.84 -7.95 18.19
CA MET A 895 -8.78 -9.11 17.31
C MET A 895 -9.85 -10.13 17.71
N GLN A 896 -10.67 -10.54 16.75
CA GLN A 896 -11.79 -11.47 16.94
C GLN A 896 -11.39 -12.93 16.66
N GLY A 897 -10.28 -13.14 15.95
CA GLY A 897 -9.64 -14.44 15.82
C GLY A 897 -9.04 -14.93 17.14
N VAL A 898 -8.78 -16.23 17.22
CA VAL A 898 -8.16 -16.89 18.38
C VAL A 898 -6.82 -17.50 18.01
N SER A 899 -5.93 -17.67 18.99
CA SER A 899 -4.66 -18.36 18.76
C SER A 899 -4.89 -19.86 18.63
N LEU A 900 -4.39 -20.45 17.53
CA LEU A 900 -4.40 -21.89 17.26
C LEU A 900 -3.20 -22.61 17.87
N LYS A 901 -2.29 -21.90 18.54
CA LYS A 901 -1.08 -22.47 19.16
C LYS A 901 -1.36 -23.67 20.08
N PRO A 902 -2.45 -23.75 20.86
CA PRO A 902 -2.79 -24.96 21.60
C PRO A 902 -2.93 -26.19 20.69
N SER A 903 -3.72 -26.09 19.61
CA SER A 903 -3.91 -27.17 18.62
C SER A 903 -2.66 -27.46 17.76
N LEU A 904 -1.77 -26.48 17.59
CA LEU A 904 -0.45 -26.70 16.97
C LEU A 904 0.46 -27.50 17.91
N ASN A 905 0.38 -27.30 19.22
CA ASN A 905 1.23 -28.03 20.17
C ASN A 905 0.70 -29.45 20.47
N ASP A 906 -0.61 -29.66 20.38
CA ASP A 906 -1.28 -30.91 20.70
C ASP A 906 -2.42 -31.18 19.71
N GLU A 907 -2.27 -32.21 18.88
CA GLU A 907 -3.26 -32.63 17.87
C GLU A 907 -4.62 -33.02 18.49
N SER A 908 -4.65 -33.39 19.77
CA SER A 908 -5.90 -33.78 20.45
C SER A 908 -6.78 -32.59 20.85
N ILE A 909 -6.26 -31.35 20.76
CA ILE A 909 -7.02 -30.15 21.11
C ILE A 909 -7.83 -29.68 19.90
N ASP A 910 -9.13 -29.98 19.93
CA ASP A 910 -10.13 -29.40 19.04
C ASP A 910 -10.34 -27.91 19.37
N PRO A 911 -10.11 -26.99 18.42
CA PRO A 911 -10.34 -25.56 18.65
C PRO A 911 -11.84 -25.21 18.75
N GLY A 912 -12.76 -26.10 18.37
CA GLY A 912 -14.21 -25.94 18.52
C GLY A 912 -14.79 -24.76 17.72
N LEU A 913 -14.13 -24.40 16.60
CA LEU A 913 -14.45 -23.19 15.86
C LEU A 913 -15.53 -23.40 14.81
N VAL A 914 -16.32 -22.35 14.61
CA VAL A 914 -17.34 -22.27 13.55
C VAL A 914 -16.85 -21.27 12.51
N ALA A 915 -16.71 -21.71 11.26
CA ALA A 915 -16.41 -20.82 10.15
C ALA A 915 -17.67 -20.06 9.74
N TYR A 916 -17.50 -18.77 9.41
CA TYR A 916 -18.53 -17.93 8.79
C TYR A 916 -17.97 -17.43 7.46
N ALA A 917 -18.80 -17.41 6.41
CA ALA A 917 -18.45 -16.73 5.17
C ALA A 917 -19.67 -16.06 4.52
N GLU A 918 -19.41 -15.02 3.74
CA GLU A 918 -20.36 -14.34 2.88
C GLU A 918 -19.86 -14.26 1.43
N THR A 919 -20.77 -14.18 0.47
CA THR A 919 -20.38 -13.93 -0.93
C THR A 919 -19.74 -12.56 -1.11
N GLY A 920 -18.88 -12.46 -2.11
CA GLY A 920 -18.37 -11.17 -2.57
C GLY A 920 -19.39 -10.42 -3.42
N ILE A 921 -19.04 -9.24 -3.89
CA ILE A 921 -19.83 -8.56 -4.93
C ILE A 921 -19.79 -9.39 -6.21
N TRP A 922 -20.95 -9.67 -6.80
CA TRP A 922 -21.07 -10.33 -8.09
C TRP A 922 -20.82 -9.32 -9.21
N VAL A 923 -19.98 -9.70 -10.18
CA VAL A 923 -19.67 -8.82 -11.33
C VAL A 923 -20.88 -8.69 -12.25
N THR A 924 -21.66 -9.76 -12.37
CA THR A 924 -22.95 -9.83 -13.04
C THR A 924 -23.83 -10.87 -12.37
N ARG A 925 -25.12 -10.95 -12.71
CA ARG A 925 -26.00 -12.00 -12.20
C ARG A 925 -25.41 -13.38 -12.48
N VAL A 926 -25.13 -14.11 -11.42
CA VAL A 926 -24.56 -15.46 -11.48
C VAL A 926 -25.61 -16.44 -11.99
N PRO A 927 -25.30 -17.32 -12.96
CA PRO A 927 -26.28 -18.25 -13.55
C PRO A 927 -26.94 -19.23 -12.57
N SER A 928 -26.34 -19.47 -11.40
CA SER A 928 -26.87 -20.38 -10.38
C SER A 928 -27.75 -19.73 -9.32
N LEU A 929 -27.96 -18.41 -9.38
CA LEU A 929 -28.86 -17.74 -8.44
C LEU A 929 -30.32 -18.10 -8.76
N GLU A 930 -31.10 -18.34 -7.72
CA GLU A 930 -32.54 -18.54 -7.81
C GLU A 930 -33.24 -17.36 -8.51
N GLU A 931 -34.38 -17.62 -9.14
CA GLU A 931 -35.09 -16.58 -9.90
C GLU A 931 -35.63 -15.45 -9.01
N ASN A 932 -36.09 -15.80 -7.80
CA ASN A 932 -36.62 -14.86 -6.81
C ASN A 932 -35.56 -14.29 -5.85
N HIS A 933 -34.28 -14.56 -6.11
CA HIS A 933 -33.18 -14.07 -5.28
C HIS A 933 -33.06 -12.54 -5.36
N ILE A 934 -32.66 -11.87 -4.26
CA ILE A 934 -32.39 -10.43 -4.29
C ILE A 934 -31.22 -10.16 -5.24
N THR A 935 -31.39 -9.23 -6.18
CA THR A 935 -30.35 -8.88 -7.16
C THR A 935 -30.05 -7.38 -7.17
N TYR A 936 -28.93 -7.04 -7.80
CA TYR A 936 -28.49 -5.67 -8.02
C TYR A 936 -27.86 -5.53 -9.42
N PRO A 937 -27.67 -4.30 -9.95
CA PRO A 937 -27.09 -4.07 -11.28
C PRO A 937 -25.68 -4.67 -11.47
N ASP A 938 -25.26 -4.85 -12.73
CA ASP A 938 -23.90 -5.30 -13.06
C ASP A 938 -22.85 -4.29 -12.56
N LEU A 939 -21.63 -4.76 -12.28
CA LEU A 939 -20.57 -3.97 -11.65
C LEU A 939 -20.33 -2.56 -12.22
N PRO A 940 -20.31 -2.33 -13.55
CA PRO A 940 -20.11 -0.99 -14.10
C PRO A 940 -21.17 0.03 -13.65
N ASP A 941 -22.41 -0.42 -13.41
CA ASP A 941 -23.50 0.45 -12.95
C ASP A 941 -23.45 0.68 -11.44
N LEU A 942 -22.75 -0.17 -10.68
CA LEU A 942 -22.50 -0.03 -9.23
C LEU A 942 -21.38 0.97 -8.91
N LEU A 943 -20.44 1.16 -9.85
CA LEU A 943 -19.23 1.96 -9.60
C LEU A 943 -19.46 3.45 -9.83
N GLU A 944 -18.80 4.24 -9.00
CA GLU A 944 -18.62 5.68 -9.19
C GLU A 944 -17.17 6.08 -8.91
N ILE A 945 -16.85 7.35 -9.22
CA ILE A 945 -15.58 7.97 -8.84
C ILE A 945 -15.94 9.20 -8.01
N PRO A 946 -15.95 9.11 -6.67
CA PRO A 946 -16.45 10.16 -5.80
C PRO A 946 -15.53 11.39 -5.84
N ASP A 947 -14.22 11.18 -5.82
CA ASP A 947 -13.23 12.24 -6.04
C ASP A 947 -12.55 12.09 -7.42
N LYS A 948 -12.91 12.97 -8.37
CA LYS A 948 -12.31 13.01 -9.71
C LYS A 948 -10.83 13.43 -9.70
N GLN A 949 -10.36 14.07 -8.63
CA GLN A 949 -8.95 14.42 -8.46
C GLN A 949 -8.11 13.23 -8.03
N ASP A 950 -8.67 12.32 -7.26
CA ASP A 950 -7.97 11.10 -6.84
C ASP A 950 -8.11 9.98 -7.89
N GLY A 951 -9.33 9.75 -8.35
CA GLY A 951 -9.64 8.77 -9.40
C GLY A 951 -9.94 7.36 -8.90
N THR A 952 -10.01 7.13 -7.59
CA THR A 952 -10.38 5.82 -7.02
C THR A 952 -11.83 5.48 -7.35
N MET A 953 -12.06 4.25 -7.80
CA MET A 953 -13.39 3.73 -8.12
C MET A 953 -13.98 3.07 -6.89
N THR A 954 -15.26 3.37 -6.59
CA THR A 954 -15.94 2.92 -5.38
C THR A 954 -17.35 2.47 -5.66
N ILE A 955 -17.92 1.63 -4.78
CA ILE A 955 -19.36 1.30 -4.85
C ILE A 955 -20.18 2.52 -4.44
N LYS A 956 -21.17 2.86 -5.26
CA LYS A 956 -22.15 3.92 -5.01
C LYS A 956 -22.87 3.71 -3.69
N THR A 957 -23.03 4.79 -2.94
CA THR A 957 -23.56 4.73 -1.57
C THR A 957 -24.97 4.11 -1.53
N GLU A 958 -25.82 4.40 -2.51
CA GLU A 958 -27.20 3.87 -2.60
C GLU A 958 -27.28 2.34 -2.76
N TYR A 959 -26.23 1.68 -3.30
CA TYR A 959 -26.24 0.24 -3.50
C TYR A 959 -25.62 -0.55 -2.34
N ARG A 960 -24.97 0.10 -1.37
CA ARG A 960 -24.24 -0.61 -0.31
C ARG A 960 -25.13 -1.48 0.57
N ALA A 961 -26.28 -0.94 0.99
CA ALA A 961 -27.25 -1.68 1.79
C ALA A 961 -27.84 -2.84 0.98
N LEU A 962 -28.28 -2.57 -0.25
CA LEU A 962 -28.82 -3.58 -1.16
C LEU A 962 -27.82 -4.73 -1.41
N ILE A 963 -26.55 -4.42 -1.67
CA ILE A 963 -25.51 -5.42 -1.88
C ILE A 963 -25.31 -6.24 -0.61
N ALA A 964 -25.25 -5.61 0.56
CA ALA A 964 -25.11 -6.32 1.83
C ALA A 964 -26.32 -7.23 2.10
N GLY A 965 -27.55 -6.75 1.89
CA GLY A 965 -28.78 -7.52 2.05
C GLY A 965 -28.87 -8.71 1.09
N ALA A 966 -28.35 -8.56 -0.14
CA ALA A 966 -28.37 -9.59 -1.17
C ALA A 966 -27.35 -10.72 -0.99
N LYS A 967 -26.35 -10.62 -0.10
CA LYS A 967 -25.30 -11.65 0.01
C LYS A 967 -25.83 -12.99 0.55
N ASP A 968 -25.42 -14.09 -0.08
CA ASP A 968 -25.52 -15.41 0.53
C ASP A 968 -24.49 -15.53 1.65
N ARG A 969 -24.85 -16.27 2.70
CA ARG A 969 -24.01 -16.46 3.90
C ARG A 969 -24.01 -17.90 4.36
N MET A 970 -22.96 -18.32 5.06
CA MET A 970 -22.90 -19.65 5.63
C MET A 970 -22.23 -19.67 7.00
N VAL A 971 -22.63 -20.64 7.81
CA VAL A 971 -21.85 -21.12 8.95
C VAL A 971 -21.52 -22.59 8.77
N ARG A 972 -20.32 -22.98 9.21
CA ARG A 972 -19.79 -24.33 9.03
C ARG A 972 -19.04 -24.81 10.28
N THR A 973 -19.28 -26.07 10.61
CA THR A 973 -18.50 -26.89 11.55
C THR A 973 -17.81 -28.02 10.78
N ASP A 974 -17.13 -28.93 11.47
CA ASP A 974 -16.48 -30.08 10.83
C ASP A 974 -17.46 -30.96 10.03
N ARG A 975 -18.68 -31.14 10.55
CA ARG A 975 -19.70 -32.01 9.93
C ARG A 975 -20.83 -31.25 9.25
N TRP A 976 -21.27 -30.13 9.83
CA TRP A 976 -22.49 -29.47 9.37
C TRP A 976 -22.20 -28.13 8.72
N LYS A 977 -22.95 -27.82 7.66
CA LYS A 977 -22.96 -26.51 7.01
C LYS A 977 -24.39 -26.02 6.82
N LEU A 978 -24.65 -24.79 7.22
CA LEU A 978 -25.92 -24.10 6.98
C LEU A 978 -25.68 -22.92 6.05
N VAL A 979 -26.46 -22.83 4.99
CA VAL A 979 -26.45 -21.73 4.02
C VAL A 979 -27.72 -20.91 4.19
N TYR A 980 -27.56 -19.59 4.12
CA TYR A 980 -28.59 -18.56 4.12
C TYR A 980 -28.60 -17.88 2.77
N GLN A 981 -29.77 -17.81 2.13
CA GLN A 981 -29.97 -17.13 0.86
C GLN A 981 -31.17 -16.18 0.94
N PRO A 982 -30.97 -14.86 0.72
CA PRO A 982 -32.03 -13.87 0.78
C PRO A 982 -32.84 -13.83 -0.53
N MET A 983 -34.15 -14.02 -0.41
CA MET A 983 -35.12 -13.87 -1.50
C MET A 983 -35.88 -12.55 -1.35
N HIS A 984 -36.62 -12.13 -2.38
CA HIS A 984 -37.42 -10.90 -2.32
C HIS A 984 -38.52 -10.92 -1.25
N ASP A 985 -39.05 -12.10 -0.91
CA ASP A 985 -40.20 -12.28 -0.02
C ASP A 985 -39.91 -13.16 1.21
N SER A 986 -38.72 -13.77 1.28
CA SER A 986 -38.40 -14.81 2.25
C SER A 986 -36.90 -15.05 2.37
N ILE A 987 -36.51 -15.92 3.29
CA ILE A 987 -35.13 -16.39 3.45
C ILE A 987 -35.13 -17.89 3.31
N VAL A 988 -34.26 -18.43 2.44
CA VAL A 988 -34.07 -19.86 2.29
C VAL A 988 -32.87 -20.30 3.11
N TYR A 989 -33.08 -21.33 3.93
CA TYR A 989 -32.05 -22.00 4.70
C TYR A 989 -31.86 -23.43 4.19
N SER A 990 -30.63 -23.78 3.84
CA SER A 990 -30.27 -25.15 3.43
C SER A 990 -29.18 -25.72 4.31
N LEU A 991 -29.39 -26.95 4.80
CA LEU A 991 -28.48 -27.65 5.69
C LEU A 991 -27.83 -28.83 4.96
N PHE A 992 -26.52 -28.98 5.09
CA PHE A 992 -25.75 -30.06 4.46
C PHE A 992 -24.95 -30.84 5.51
N ASP A 993 -24.96 -32.18 5.40
CA ASP A 993 -24.06 -33.08 6.16
C ASP A 993 -22.81 -33.36 5.33
N LEU A 994 -21.69 -32.77 5.72
CA LEU A 994 -20.44 -32.77 4.98
C LEU A 994 -19.70 -34.11 5.02
N ASN A 995 -20.07 -35.01 5.94
CA ASN A 995 -19.49 -36.36 5.98
C ASN A 995 -20.03 -37.22 4.82
N ASP A 996 -21.32 -37.11 4.53
CA ASP A 996 -22.00 -37.89 3.50
C ASP A 996 -22.13 -37.12 2.17
N ASP A 997 -22.18 -35.79 2.24
CA ASP A 997 -22.37 -34.87 1.12
C ASP A 997 -21.38 -33.67 1.17
N PRO A 998 -20.06 -33.92 0.99
CA PRO A 998 -19.05 -32.86 0.98
C PRO A 998 -19.25 -31.84 -0.17
N ALA A 999 -19.99 -32.22 -1.22
CA ALA A 999 -20.29 -31.36 -2.37
C ALA A 999 -21.54 -30.47 -2.16
N CYS A 1000 -22.25 -30.62 -1.04
CA CYS A 1000 -23.45 -29.85 -0.69
C CYS A 1000 -24.53 -29.92 -1.79
N LEU A 1001 -24.85 -31.13 -2.25
CA LEU A 1001 -25.85 -31.41 -3.27
C LEU A 1001 -27.25 -31.67 -2.70
N ASN A 1002 -27.36 -32.13 -1.46
CA ASN A 1002 -28.59 -32.59 -0.83
C ASN A 1002 -28.91 -31.78 0.43
N ASP A 1003 -30.00 -31.01 0.38
CA ASP A 1003 -30.50 -30.30 1.56
C ASP A 1003 -31.21 -31.27 2.52
N VAL A 1004 -30.67 -31.40 3.73
CA VAL A 1004 -31.16 -32.30 4.78
C VAL A 1004 -31.84 -31.58 5.94
N ALA A 1005 -32.15 -30.29 5.80
CA ALA A 1005 -32.75 -29.47 6.87
C ALA A 1005 -34.02 -30.08 7.48
N THR A 1006 -34.90 -30.66 6.66
CA THR A 1006 -36.15 -31.30 7.10
C THR A 1006 -35.93 -32.60 7.88
N HIS A 1007 -34.81 -33.30 7.64
CA HIS A 1007 -34.46 -34.54 8.32
C HIS A 1007 -33.72 -34.28 9.65
N HIS A 1008 -33.10 -33.11 9.81
CA HIS A 1008 -32.33 -32.72 11.01
C HIS A 1008 -32.77 -31.37 11.60
N PRO A 1009 -34.03 -31.22 12.05
CA PRO A 1009 -34.58 -29.93 12.49
C PRO A 1009 -33.85 -29.32 13.69
N GLU A 1010 -33.38 -30.12 14.65
CA GLU A 1010 -32.64 -29.61 15.81
C GLU A 1010 -31.27 -29.05 15.42
N ILE A 1011 -30.56 -29.72 14.51
CA ILE A 1011 -29.28 -29.24 13.98
C ILE A 1011 -29.48 -27.95 13.19
N MET A 1012 -30.51 -27.89 12.35
CA MET A 1012 -30.86 -26.70 11.61
C MET A 1012 -31.07 -25.51 12.54
N LEU A 1013 -31.86 -25.67 13.61
CA LEU A 1013 -32.12 -24.61 14.59
C LEU A 1013 -30.84 -24.14 15.29
N ASN A 1014 -29.97 -25.07 15.70
CA ASN A 1014 -28.70 -24.73 16.35
C ASN A 1014 -27.75 -23.97 15.41
N MET A 1015 -27.56 -24.47 14.19
CA MET A 1015 -26.73 -23.81 13.18
C MET A 1015 -27.30 -22.43 12.80
N ARG A 1016 -28.63 -22.32 12.75
CA ARG A 1016 -29.30 -21.05 12.46
C ARG A 1016 -29.06 -20.03 13.57
N ALA A 1017 -29.14 -20.43 14.84
CA ALA A 1017 -28.83 -19.54 15.96
C ALA A 1017 -27.37 -19.01 15.89
N LEU A 1018 -26.41 -19.86 15.51
CA LEU A 1018 -25.02 -19.45 15.31
C LEU A 1018 -24.88 -18.42 14.18
N LEU A 1019 -25.60 -18.61 13.06
CA LEU A 1019 -25.59 -17.66 11.97
C LEU A 1019 -26.26 -16.35 12.35
N GLU A 1020 -27.47 -16.39 12.93
CA GLU A 1020 -28.22 -15.21 13.35
C GLU A 1020 -27.45 -14.36 14.36
N GLN A 1021 -26.69 -15.00 15.27
CA GLN A 1021 -25.77 -14.28 16.15
C GLN A 1021 -24.74 -13.46 15.36
N ARG A 1022 -24.18 -14.00 14.28
CA ARG A 1022 -23.21 -13.27 13.43
C ARG A 1022 -23.89 -12.18 12.61
N LEU A 1023 -25.10 -12.43 12.10
CA LEU A 1023 -25.87 -11.40 11.39
C LEU A 1023 -26.22 -10.22 12.31
N ALA A 1024 -26.52 -10.49 13.58
CA ALA A 1024 -26.83 -9.47 14.57
C ALA A 1024 -25.63 -8.58 14.91
N GLU A 1025 -24.39 -9.00 14.63
CA GLU A 1025 -23.19 -8.18 14.80
C GLU A 1025 -22.97 -7.19 13.63
N ASP A 1026 -23.68 -7.36 12.50
CA ASP A 1026 -23.50 -6.54 11.29
C ASP A 1026 -24.35 -5.25 11.32
N PRO A 1027 -23.73 -4.06 11.43
CA PRO A 1027 -24.47 -2.80 11.53
C PRO A 1027 -25.24 -2.43 10.26
N LEU A 1028 -24.88 -2.98 9.09
CA LEU A 1028 -25.61 -2.72 7.85
C LEU A 1028 -26.94 -3.48 7.81
N LEU A 1029 -26.98 -4.70 8.36
CA LEU A 1029 -28.20 -5.51 8.43
C LEU A 1029 -29.15 -5.05 9.54
N GLN A 1030 -28.65 -4.44 10.62
CA GLN A 1030 -29.50 -3.87 11.66
C GLN A 1030 -30.35 -2.68 11.19
N ARG A 1031 -29.89 -1.92 10.18
CA ARG A 1031 -30.59 -0.71 9.69
C ARG A 1031 -31.82 -1.04 8.84
N GLU A 1032 -31.85 -2.18 8.14
CA GLU A 1032 -33.03 -2.61 7.37
C GLU A 1032 -34.22 -2.95 8.29
N ASN A 1033 -33.97 -3.60 9.42
CA ASN A 1033 -35.00 -3.92 10.43
C ASN A 1033 -35.67 -2.69 11.08
N ALA A 1034 -35.12 -1.50 10.89
CA ALA A 1034 -35.70 -0.25 11.37
C ALA A 1034 -36.60 0.45 10.33
N HIS A 1035 -36.43 0.16 9.04
CA HIS A 1035 -37.26 0.74 7.97
C HIS A 1035 -38.52 -0.09 7.66
N ASP A 1036 -38.53 -1.39 7.93
CA ASP A 1036 -39.72 -2.25 7.82
C ASP A 1036 -40.67 -2.18 9.03
N ARG A 1037 -40.46 -1.22 9.95
CA ARG A 1037 -41.38 -0.94 11.09
C ARG A 1037 -42.19 0.35 10.93
N HIS A 1038 -42.24 0.95 9.73
CA HIS A 1038 -43.02 2.16 9.46
C HIS A 1038 -43.97 2.05 8.28
#